data_AF-A0A8H5NA56-F1
#
_entry.id   AF-A0A8H5NA56-F1
#
_cell.length_a   1.000
_cell.length_b   1.000
_cell.length_c   1.000
_cell.angle_alpha   90.00
_cell.angle_beta   90.00
_cell.angle_gamma   90.00
#
_symmetry.space_group_name_H-M   'P 1'
#
loop_
_entity.id
_entity.type
_entity.pdbx_description
1 polymer ?
#
loop_
_entity_poly.entity_id
_entity_poly.type
_entity_poly.pdbx_seq_one_letter_code
_entity_poly.pdbx_strand_id
1 'polypeptide(L)'
;MSTTTTMQMEQTVAARFETKDLVEFDPNAVYGDWRDEFHKTGCVLIKNVISKEKAQYYCDKQIEWLKKFELGFDEKDPSTWNADHLPVSFKGGMYYGYGATHEKMAWEARTEPKVVEIFEKLWGTKELLCSFDGLNVSLPNRTDITWSPWPHCDQNPERKGMQAVQGLLNFAPNGPKDGGLMLMKGSSKLFNEFFAQKRDSADHEDAPPPEIKYMDLFIFSEKDVKWFEERGCTMYKVNMEPGDFVLWDSRTMHYARFPEGDQIRHVQYICMTPRQFATEEALKAKAFCFSNFMGTTHWPHCNIRIAQEKPMRNGEICPKYRTEPFEKPEGTTTTKASIMDTKSDVNHVESISKESLDVIQVTKSKIEVSGTVKLIEGKTIYIPTPTADPQDPLNMKMWQKALVLIVISLFSTIGLSLVSGFGGLLGFYIPAYVAVGKDYADITHLMTFPTLFMGIGNLIGMPLGIAVGRRSVLLGATIIMILSAGLCAGATTYEWHLAGRVILGLSAGQSEALVPMITQEIFFLHERSTCMMIQQTIQTILTTVFTIFASPIAEAITPQWWYGLGAILSGVSFVLALFFVPETKYYRPKAAYQAGGSSDDENVVEVCTERPELDYVNFAPRTFRSDMRLWIGKPEWNKVVEIFTQSFALILFPNVLWALCLNGLTLGVNIAIGTTYGSIVTAPPYNWPQSSASYANAGQIVTSLVALPCFGFGSDKLIKWFAGRRNGIHEPEIRLIPLAFPIVVGVFTAVLYGLAATYPEKYHWFTYVWALAAYYFTFVGANIVAITYLLDSYPQRAGPLLVIICALRGVMSFGVSYGITPFIERNGYDGAFGAFSGLTGAFGVLGIFVFIFGKKIRKFTGKYCVDKDKAE
;
A
#
# COMPACT_ATOMS: atom_id res chain seq x y z
N MET A 1 13.26 28.26 -22.12
CA MET A 1 14.09 27.22 -22.76
C MET A 1 13.30 25.93 -22.74
N SER A 2 13.26 25.27 -23.90
CA SER A 2 12.33 24.23 -24.30
C SER A 2 12.29 23.04 -23.33
N THR A 3 11.13 22.79 -22.72
CA THR A 3 10.83 21.63 -21.89
C THR A 3 10.31 20.51 -22.80
N THR A 4 11.13 19.48 -22.98
CA THR A 4 10.77 18.25 -23.71
C THR A 4 9.95 17.35 -22.79
N THR A 5 8.66 17.20 -23.10
CA THR A 5 7.70 16.34 -22.40
C THR A 5 7.72 14.95 -23.02
N THR A 6 8.14 13.93 -22.29
CA THR A 6 8.04 12.51 -22.71
C THR A 6 6.87 11.86 -21.98
N MET A 7 5.84 11.44 -22.74
CA MET A 7 4.66 10.71 -22.28
C MET A 7 5.03 9.24 -21.97
N GLN A 8 4.53 8.67 -20.87
CA GLN A 8 4.57 7.23 -20.65
C GLN A 8 3.19 6.71 -20.21
N MET A 9 2.72 5.73 -20.98
CA MET A 9 1.43 5.04 -20.91
C MET A 9 1.45 3.95 -19.84
N GLU A 10 0.54 3.97 -18.87
CA GLU A 10 0.29 2.82 -17.99
C GLU A 10 -0.79 1.91 -18.58
N GLN A 11 -0.63 0.63 -18.30
CA GLN A 11 -1.18 -0.49 -19.02
C GLN A 11 -2.58 -0.83 -18.50
N THR A 12 -3.55 -0.93 -19.42
CA THR A 12 -4.89 -1.50 -19.23
C THR A 12 -5.92 -0.61 -18.52
N VAL A 13 -6.43 0.40 -19.24
CA VAL A 13 -7.81 0.88 -19.02
C VAL A 13 -8.74 -0.20 -19.56
N ALA A 14 -8.91 -1.29 -18.80
CA ALA A 14 -10.10 -2.12 -18.97
C ALA A 14 -11.27 -1.23 -18.54
N ALA A 15 -11.98 -0.64 -19.51
CA ALA A 15 -13.30 -0.08 -19.24
C ALA A 15 -14.06 -1.10 -18.39
N ARG A 16 -14.61 -0.64 -17.25
CA ARG A 16 -15.29 -1.45 -16.23
C ARG A 16 -16.06 -2.61 -16.88
N PHE A 17 -15.94 -3.80 -16.29
CA PHE A 17 -16.77 -4.95 -16.64
C PHE A 17 -18.25 -4.58 -16.51
N GLU A 18 -18.88 -4.25 -17.65
CA GLU A 18 -20.32 -4.06 -17.72
C GLU A 18 -20.94 -5.31 -18.36
N THR A 19 -21.73 -6.03 -17.57
CA THR A 19 -22.56 -7.16 -18.01
C THR A 19 -23.91 -6.68 -18.53
N LYS A 20 -23.90 -5.70 -19.44
CA LYS A 20 -25.11 -5.27 -20.14
C LYS A 20 -25.20 -6.02 -21.46
N ASP A 21 -26.37 -6.57 -21.77
CA ASP A 21 -26.67 -7.01 -23.13
C ASP A 21 -26.69 -5.75 -24.02
N LEU A 22 -25.66 -5.60 -24.87
CA LEU A 22 -25.49 -4.40 -25.69
C LEU A 22 -26.41 -4.39 -26.92
N VAL A 23 -26.81 -5.57 -27.38
CA VAL A 23 -27.66 -5.76 -28.56
C VAL A 23 -28.61 -6.94 -28.37
N GLU A 24 -29.89 -6.71 -28.61
CA GLU A 24 -30.87 -7.77 -28.82
C GLU A 24 -31.13 -7.90 -30.33
N PHE A 25 -30.86 -9.09 -30.89
CA PHE A 25 -31.25 -9.43 -32.26
C PHE A 25 -32.57 -10.19 -32.23
N ASP A 26 -33.50 -9.85 -33.11
CA ASP A 26 -34.72 -10.63 -33.29
C ASP A 26 -34.36 -12.02 -33.87
N PRO A 27 -34.58 -13.13 -33.14
CA PRO A 27 -34.27 -14.47 -33.62
C PRO A 27 -35.10 -14.88 -34.85
N ASN A 28 -36.16 -14.14 -35.19
CA ASN A 28 -36.98 -14.36 -36.38
C ASN A 28 -36.68 -13.38 -37.53
N ALA A 29 -35.72 -12.46 -37.37
CA ALA A 29 -35.34 -11.55 -38.44
C ALA A 29 -34.73 -12.32 -39.62
N VAL A 30 -35.21 -12.02 -40.83
CA VAL A 30 -34.68 -12.54 -42.09
C VAL A 30 -34.09 -11.37 -42.86
N TYR A 31 -32.78 -11.41 -43.11
CA TYR A 31 -32.03 -10.34 -43.75
C TYR A 31 -31.91 -10.53 -45.27
N GLY A 32 -32.01 -11.77 -45.76
CA GLY A 32 -31.87 -12.12 -47.18
C GLY A 32 -30.42 -12.10 -47.68
N ASP A 33 -29.44 -12.16 -46.78
CA ASP A 33 -28.01 -12.14 -47.09
C ASP A 33 -27.18 -13.00 -46.11
N TRP A 34 -25.87 -12.81 -46.09
CA TRP A 34 -24.93 -13.57 -45.25
C TRP A 34 -25.23 -13.49 -43.75
N ARG A 35 -25.97 -12.48 -43.27
CA ARG A 35 -26.36 -12.34 -41.86
C ARG A 35 -27.26 -13.50 -41.41
N ASP A 36 -28.07 -14.05 -42.30
CA ASP A 36 -28.93 -15.20 -41.99
C ASP A 36 -28.09 -16.45 -41.65
N GLU A 37 -27.01 -16.70 -42.40
CA GLU A 37 -26.07 -17.76 -42.06
C GLU A 37 -25.33 -17.44 -40.76
N PHE A 38 -24.80 -16.22 -40.62
CA PHE A 38 -24.08 -15.79 -39.43
C PHE A 38 -24.88 -15.98 -38.14
N HIS A 39 -26.13 -15.49 -38.08
CA HIS A 39 -26.99 -15.66 -36.91
C HIS A 39 -27.41 -17.13 -36.70
N LYS A 40 -27.41 -17.94 -37.77
CA LYS A 40 -27.70 -19.38 -37.68
C LYS A 40 -26.54 -20.18 -37.09
N THR A 41 -25.30 -19.89 -37.47
CA THR A 41 -24.12 -20.74 -37.18
C THR A 41 -23.11 -20.09 -36.24
N GLY A 42 -23.20 -18.78 -36.00
CA GLY A 42 -22.20 -18.00 -35.27
C GLY A 42 -21.02 -17.53 -36.12
N CYS A 43 -20.90 -18.00 -37.37
CA CYS A 43 -19.81 -17.64 -38.27
C CYS A 43 -20.18 -17.77 -39.74
N VAL A 44 -19.60 -16.92 -40.60
CA VAL A 44 -19.89 -16.89 -42.03
C VAL A 44 -18.64 -16.54 -42.84
N LEU A 45 -18.58 -17.05 -44.06
CA LEU A 45 -17.54 -16.74 -45.04
C LEU A 45 -18.12 -15.89 -46.16
N ILE A 46 -17.62 -14.67 -46.31
CA ILE A 46 -18.04 -13.70 -47.32
C ILE A 46 -16.99 -13.69 -48.43
N LYS A 47 -17.42 -14.05 -49.64
CA LYS A 47 -16.54 -14.22 -50.79
C LYS A 47 -16.26 -12.90 -51.51
N ASN A 48 -15.04 -12.74 -52.04
CA ASN A 48 -14.65 -11.61 -52.91
C ASN A 48 -14.94 -10.22 -52.31
N VAL A 49 -14.56 -10.02 -51.04
CA VAL A 49 -14.65 -8.72 -50.34
C VAL A 49 -13.65 -7.73 -50.93
N ILE A 50 -12.44 -8.17 -51.27
CA ILE A 50 -11.49 -7.41 -52.08
C ILE A 50 -11.13 -8.19 -53.35
N SER A 51 -10.58 -7.51 -54.36
CA SER A 51 -10.13 -8.18 -55.58
C SER A 51 -8.86 -9.00 -55.33
N LYS A 52 -8.58 -9.97 -56.20
CA LYS A 52 -7.37 -10.81 -56.09
C LYS A 52 -6.09 -9.98 -56.26
N GLU A 53 -6.13 -8.93 -57.09
CA GLU A 53 -5.02 -7.99 -57.29
C GLU A 53 -4.74 -7.19 -56.01
N LYS A 54 -5.80 -6.75 -55.32
CA LYS A 54 -5.69 -6.09 -54.01
C LYS A 54 -5.18 -7.05 -52.94
N ALA A 55 -5.64 -8.29 -52.94
CA ALA A 55 -5.15 -9.32 -52.04
C ALA A 55 -3.64 -9.57 -52.25
N GLN A 56 -3.20 -9.69 -53.51
CA GLN A 56 -1.78 -9.84 -53.85
C GLN A 56 -0.96 -8.62 -53.41
N TYR A 57 -1.47 -7.40 -53.60
CA TYR A 57 -0.83 -6.18 -53.11
C TYR A 57 -0.54 -6.24 -51.60
N TYR A 58 -1.50 -6.71 -50.79
CA TYR A 58 -1.29 -6.86 -49.35
C TYR A 58 -0.29 -7.98 -49.00
N CYS A 59 -0.27 -9.08 -49.75
CA CYS A 59 0.78 -10.11 -49.61
C CYS A 59 2.17 -9.51 -49.86
N ASP A 60 2.34 -8.81 -50.98
CA ASP A 60 3.61 -8.19 -51.36
C ASP A 60 4.06 -7.18 -50.30
N LYS A 61 3.13 -6.39 -49.76
CA LYS A 61 3.41 -5.44 -48.67
C LYS A 61 3.81 -6.10 -47.36
N GLN A 62 3.18 -7.22 -47.00
CA GLN A 62 3.57 -7.99 -45.82
C GLN A 62 4.97 -8.62 -45.97
N ILE A 63 5.31 -9.14 -47.15
CA ILE A 63 6.66 -9.65 -47.44
C ILE A 63 7.69 -8.53 -47.46
N GLU A 64 7.38 -7.40 -48.10
CA GLU A 64 8.24 -6.20 -48.09
C GLU A 64 8.52 -5.75 -46.66
N TRP A 65 7.48 -5.73 -45.81
CA TRP A 65 7.60 -5.39 -44.39
C TRP A 65 8.54 -6.34 -43.63
N LEU A 66 8.44 -7.65 -43.85
CA LEU A 66 9.36 -8.63 -43.24
C LEU A 66 10.81 -8.41 -43.68
N LYS A 67 11.05 -8.13 -44.96
CA LYS A 67 12.40 -7.88 -45.51
C LYS A 67 13.06 -6.65 -44.92
N LYS A 68 12.30 -5.61 -44.58
CA LYS A 68 12.83 -4.35 -44.02
C LYS A 68 13.52 -4.51 -42.66
N PHE A 69 13.36 -5.65 -41.98
CA PHE A 69 14.10 -5.94 -40.74
C PHE A 69 15.58 -6.30 -40.97
N GLU A 70 15.98 -6.59 -42.22
CA GLU A 70 17.37 -6.92 -42.61
C GLU A 70 17.95 -8.09 -41.81
N LEU A 71 17.12 -9.09 -41.50
CA LEU A 71 17.52 -10.29 -40.79
C LEU A 71 17.90 -11.44 -41.75
N GLY A 72 17.96 -11.18 -43.06
CA GLY A 72 18.28 -12.18 -44.08
C GLY A 72 17.10 -13.07 -44.49
N PHE A 73 15.86 -12.66 -44.21
CA PHE A 73 14.66 -13.35 -44.67
C PHE A 73 14.51 -13.32 -46.20
N ASP A 74 14.22 -14.47 -46.80
CA ASP A 74 13.82 -14.64 -48.19
C ASP A 74 12.58 -15.57 -48.27
N GLU A 75 11.48 -15.07 -48.81
CA GLU A 75 10.23 -15.81 -49.03
C GLU A 75 10.37 -16.97 -50.02
N LYS A 76 11.47 -17.06 -50.76
CA LYS A 76 11.76 -18.15 -51.70
C LYS A 76 12.73 -19.18 -51.15
N ASP A 77 13.36 -18.92 -50.00
CA ASP A 77 14.32 -19.82 -49.37
C ASP A 77 13.82 -20.27 -47.98
N PRO A 78 13.25 -21.48 -47.88
CA PRO A 78 12.79 -22.05 -46.62
C PRO A 78 13.87 -22.18 -45.54
N SER A 79 15.16 -22.20 -45.90
CA SER A 79 16.25 -22.24 -44.91
C SER A 79 16.33 -20.95 -44.08
N THR A 80 15.78 -19.84 -44.60
CA THR A 80 15.64 -18.56 -43.90
C THR A 80 14.36 -18.46 -43.09
N TRP A 81 13.50 -19.49 -43.08
CA TRP A 81 12.28 -19.48 -42.30
C TRP A 81 12.60 -20.05 -40.91
N ASN A 82 13.23 -19.25 -40.05
CA ASN A 82 13.49 -19.57 -38.64
C ASN A 82 13.50 -18.27 -37.80
N ALA A 83 13.58 -18.38 -36.48
CA ALA A 83 13.56 -17.24 -35.57
C ALA A 83 14.74 -16.28 -35.77
N ASP A 84 15.88 -16.77 -36.28
CA ASP A 84 17.06 -15.94 -36.52
C ASP A 84 16.82 -14.92 -37.64
N HIS A 85 16.12 -15.34 -38.68
CA HIS A 85 15.92 -14.54 -39.90
C HIS A 85 14.62 -13.73 -39.93
N LEU A 86 13.71 -13.90 -38.96
CA LEU A 86 12.42 -13.20 -38.92
C LEU A 86 12.24 -12.34 -37.66
N PRO A 87 11.48 -11.24 -37.71
CA PRO A 87 11.07 -10.53 -36.50
C PRO A 87 10.30 -11.44 -35.54
N VAL A 88 10.41 -11.16 -34.24
CA VAL A 88 9.78 -11.96 -33.19
C VAL A 88 8.26 -11.90 -33.36
N SER A 89 7.61 -13.05 -33.34
CA SER A 89 6.16 -13.18 -33.51
C SER A 89 5.57 -14.10 -32.46
N PHE A 90 4.29 -13.93 -32.17
CA PHE A 90 3.53 -14.86 -31.36
C PHE A 90 3.11 -16.06 -32.22
N LYS A 91 3.33 -17.29 -31.71
CA LYS A 91 3.04 -18.58 -32.36
C LYS A 91 3.51 -18.66 -33.82
N GLY A 92 4.65 -18.06 -34.15
CA GLY A 92 5.28 -18.24 -35.45
C GLY A 92 4.62 -17.53 -36.63
N GLY A 93 3.91 -16.42 -36.37
CA GLY A 93 3.47 -15.55 -37.45
C GLY A 93 2.49 -14.45 -37.07
N MET A 94 2.02 -14.35 -35.82
CA MET A 94 1.19 -13.21 -35.38
C MET A 94 2.05 -12.06 -34.89
N TYR A 95 1.91 -10.90 -35.53
CA TYR A 95 2.70 -9.71 -35.26
C TYR A 95 1.83 -8.63 -34.62
N TYR A 96 2.08 -8.36 -33.33
CA TYR A 96 1.43 -7.31 -32.54
C TYR A 96 2.37 -6.13 -32.24
N GLY A 97 3.68 -6.38 -32.25
CA GLY A 97 4.71 -5.37 -31.96
C GLY A 97 5.18 -4.61 -33.21
N TYR A 98 6.26 -3.84 -33.05
CA TYR A 98 6.94 -3.10 -34.13
C TYR A 98 6.09 -2.04 -34.84
N GLY A 99 4.98 -1.60 -34.23
CA GLY A 99 4.00 -0.73 -34.89
C GLY A 99 3.19 -1.41 -36.00
N ALA A 100 3.27 -2.76 -36.13
CA ALA A 100 2.64 -3.53 -37.20
C ALA A 100 1.12 -3.27 -37.33
N THR A 101 0.44 -3.08 -36.19
CA THR A 101 -0.99 -2.82 -36.10
C THR A 101 -1.41 -1.47 -36.69
N HIS A 102 -0.46 -0.55 -36.91
CA HIS A 102 -0.68 0.76 -37.51
C HIS A 102 0.12 0.98 -38.80
N GLU A 103 0.68 -0.07 -39.41
CA GLU A 103 1.25 0.05 -40.76
C GLU A 103 0.19 0.51 -41.75
N LYS A 104 0.61 1.26 -42.77
CA LYS A 104 -0.29 1.78 -43.83
C LYS A 104 -1.16 0.67 -44.42
N MET A 105 -0.56 -0.47 -44.75
CA MET A 105 -1.28 -1.64 -45.29
C MET A 105 -2.38 -2.17 -44.35
N ALA A 106 -2.19 -2.10 -43.03
CA ALA A 106 -3.18 -2.55 -42.06
C ALA A 106 -4.38 -1.59 -42.02
N TRP A 107 -4.13 -0.27 -42.15
CA TRP A 107 -5.19 0.73 -42.24
C TRP A 107 -5.93 0.70 -43.56
N GLU A 108 -5.23 0.50 -44.67
CA GLU A 108 -5.86 0.31 -45.99
C GLU A 108 -6.80 -0.89 -45.95
N ALA A 109 -6.35 -2.05 -45.44
CA ALA A 109 -7.18 -3.24 -45.29
C ALA A 109 -8.41 -3.03 -44.40
N ARG A 110 -8.26 -2.30 -43.28
CA ARG A 110 -9.38 -1.95 -42.38
C ARG A 110 -10.38 -0.98 -43.00
N THR A 111 -9.96 -0.18 -43.96
CA THR A 111 -10.78 0.88 -44.57
C THR A 111 -11.27 0.52 -45.97
N GLU A 112 -11.00 -0.69 -46.46
CA GLU A 112 -11.58 -1.20 -47.70
C GLU A 112 -13.12 -1.10 -47.64
N PRO A 113 -13.80 -0.46 -48.62
CA PRO A 113 -15.21 -0.09 -48.50
C PRO A 113 -16.13 -1.26 -48.16
N LYS A 114 -15.90 -2.42 -48.77
CA LYS A 114 -16.70 -3.63 -48.52
C LYS A 114 -16.46 -4.24 -47.13
N VAL A 115 -15.28 -4.04 -46.54
CA VAL A 115 -15.00 -4.49 -45.16
C VAL A 115 -15.80 -3.64 -44.19
N VAL A 116 -15.78 -2.32 -44.35
CA VAL A 116 -16.58 -1.39 -43.53
C VAL A 116 -18.07 -1.69 -43.68
N GLU A 117 -18.55 -1.88 -44.92
CA GLU A 117 -19.96 -2.19 -45.22
C GLU A 117 -20.46 -3.46 -44.50
N ILE A 118 -19.61 -4.49 -44.34
CA ILE A 118 -19.96 -5.72 -43.61
C ILE A 118 -20.32 -5.38 -42.16
N PHE A 119 -19.48 -4.58 -41.47
CA PHE A 119 -19.74 -4.20 -40.08
C PHE A 119 -20.88 -3.18 -39.95
N GLU A 120 -21.06 -2.28 -40.93
CA GLU A 120 -22.20 -1.36 -40.96
C GLU A 120 -23.53 -2.13 -41.05
N LYS A 121 -23.59 -3.15 -41.91
CA LYS A 121 -24.77 -4.03 -42.06
C LYS A 121 -25.00 -4.92 -40.85
N LEU A 122 -23.93 -5.38 -40.21
CA LEU A 122 -24.01 -6.19 -39.00
C LEU A 122 -24.63 -5.41 -37.84
N TRP A 123 -24.16 -4.19 -37.62
CA TRP A 123 -24.54 -3.39 -36.45
C TRP A 123 -25.66 -2.38 -36.70
N GLY A 124 -26.05 -2.15 -37.96
CA GLY A 124 -27.09 -1.19 -38.33
C GLY A 124 -26.69 0.28 -38.14
N THR A 125 -25.39 0.58 -38.06
CA THR A 125 -24.87 1.94 -37.88
C THR A 125 -23.61 2.17 -38.69
N LYS A 126 -23.40 3.42 -39.12
CA LYS A 126 -22.15 3.88 -39.77
C LYS A 126 -21.10 4.35 -38.76
N GLU A 127 -21.48 4.57 -37.50
CA GLU A 127 -20.57 5.03 -36.46
C GLU A 127 -19.85 3.85 -35.80
N LEU A 128 -18.72 3.46 -36.39
CA LEU A 128 -17.95 2.29 -35.98
C LEU A 128 -16.59 2.67 -35.39
N LEU A 129 -16.16 1.91 -34.38
CA LEU A 129 -14.80 1.88 -33.86
C LEU A 129 -14.12 0.58 -34.30
N CYS A 130 -12.88 0.65 -34.77
CA CYS A 130 -12.10 -0.53 -35.21
C CYS A 130 -11.03 -0.93 -34.20
N SER A 131 -10.76 -2.23 -34.00
CA SER A 131 -9.67 -2.74 -33.17
C SER A 131 -8.28 -2.46 -33.77
N PHE A 132 -7.25 -2.39 -32.93
CA PHE A 132 -5.85 -2.30 -33.37
C PHE A 132 -5.17 -3.67 -33.22
N ASP A 133 -5.81 -4.70 -33.78
CA ASP A 133 -5.31 -6.08 -33.78
C ASP A 133 -4.05 -6.24 -34.65
N GLY A 134 -3.33 -7.33 -34.38
CA GLY A 134 -2.16 -7.77 -35.14
C GLY A 134 -2.48 -8.16 -36.59
N LEU A 135 -1.42 -8.39 -37.35
CA LEU A 135 -1.46 -9.08 -38.64
C LEU A 135 -0.84 -10.47 -38.50
N ASN A 136 -1.12 -11.36 -39.44
CA ASN A 136 -0.51 -12.69 -39.46
C ASN A 136 0.19 -12.99 -40.79
N VAL A 137 1.46 -13.36 -40.69
CA VAL A 137 2.26 -13.96 -41.75
C VAL A 137 2.89 -15.23 -41.20
N SER A 138 2.27 -16.38 -41.45
CA SER A 138 2.77 -17.68 -40.98
C SER A 138 3.42 -18.44 -42.13
N LEU A 139 4.69 -18.79 -41.93
CA LEU A 139 5.48 -19.58 -42.89
C LEU A 139 5.33 -21.08 -42.57
N PRO A 140 5.16 -21.94 -43.59
CA PRO A 140 5.10 -23.38 -43.39
C PRO A 140 6.44 -24.00 -43.00
N ASN A 141 6.42 -25.27 -42.58
CA ASN A 141 7.60 -26.12 -42.38
C ASN A 141 8.67 -25.60 -41.39
N ARG A 142 8.27 -24.70 -40.48
CA ARG A 142 9.12 -24.20 -39.39
C ARG A 142 9.36 -25.28 -38.34
N THR A 143 10.62 -25.64 -38.10
CA THR A 143 11.00 -26.66 -37.10
C THR A 143 11.30 -26.08 -35.72
N ASP A 144 11.42 -24.76 -35.62
CA ASP A 144 11.76 -24.03 -34.39
C ASP A 144 10.52 -23.56 -33.60
N ILE A 145 9.32 -23.95 -34.04
CA ILE A 145 8.05 -23.58 -33.40
C ILE A 145 7.34 -24.84 -32.93
N THR A 146 6.95 -24.85 -31.65
CA THR A 146 6.03 -25.84 -31.08
C THR A 146 4.60 -25.30 -31.12
N TRP A 147 3.65 -26.15 -31.51
CA TRP A 147 2.23 -25.80 -31.58
C TRP A 147 1.34 -26.95 -31.13
N SER A 148 0.31 -26.62 -30.37
CA SER A 148 -0.78 -27.50 -29.95
C SER A 148 -2.13 -26.86 -30.26
N PRO A 149 -3.17 -27.66 -30.57
CA PRO A 149 -4.54 -27.16 -30.64
C PRO A 149 -4.96 -26.54 -29.31
N TRP A 150 -5.57 -25.36 -29.37
CA TRP A 150 -6.02 -24.65 -28.18
C TRP A 150 -7.43 -24.06 -28.38
N PRO A 151 -8.49 -24.88 -28.36
CA PRO A 151 -9.85 -24.39 -28.56
C PRO A 151 -10.25 -23.40 -27.46
N HIS A 152 -10.61 -22.18 -27.83
CA HIS A 152 -11.01 -21.13 -26.91
C HIS A 152 -12.16 -20.29 -27.46
N CYS A 153 -12.73 -19.43 -26.61
CA CYS A 153 -13.57 -18.32 -27.02
C CYS A 153 -13.07 -17.03 -26.38
N ASP A 154 -13.39 -15.92 -27.06
CA ASP A 154 -12.83 -14.59 -26.86
C ASP A 154 -13.85 -13.63 -26.19
N GLN A 155 -14.80 -14.20 -25.44
CA GLN A 155 -15.78 -13.48 -24.63
C GLN A 155 -15.90 -14.10 -23.24
N ASN A 156 -15.91 -13.26 -22.18
CA ASN A 156 -16.12 -13.73 -20.81
C ASN A 156 -17.48 -14.46 -20.65
N PRO A 157 -17.54 -15.59 -19.92
CA PRO A 157 -18.80 -16.25 -19.53
C PRO A 157 -19.85 -15.35 -18.83
N GLU A 158 -19.41 -14.30 -18.15
CA GLU A 158 -20.23 -13.30 -17.46
C GLU A 158 -20.91 -12.33 -18.45
N ARG A 159 -20.34 -12.13 -19.65
CA ARG A 159 -20.96 -11.34 -20.71
C ARG A 159 -22.05 -12.15 -21.38
N LYS A 160 -23.28 -11.72 -21.21
CA LYS A 160 -24.44 -12.28 -21.92
C LYS A 160 -24.58 -11.61 -23.30
N GLY A 161 -25.23 -12.34 -24.20
CA GLY A 161 -25.46 -11.91 -25.57
C GLY A 161 -24.19 -11.86 -26.43
N MET A 162 -24.36 -11.39 -27.68
CA MET A 162 -23.25 -11.12 -28.60
C MET A 162 -22.76 -9.70 -28.35
N GLN A 163 -21.49 -9.52 -27.99
CA GLN A 163 -20.93 -8.18 -27.68
C GLN A 163 -19.81 -7.76 -28.62
N ALA A 164 -19.07 -8.70 -29.20
CA ALA A 164 -18.08 -8.46 -30.23
C ALA A 164 -18.14 -9.53 -31.32
N VAL A 165 -17.78 -9.12 -32.53
CA VAL A 165 -17.70 -9.99 -33.70
C VAL A 165 -16.37 -9.73 -34.38
N GLN A 166 -15.56 -10.77 -34.43
CA GLN A 166 -14.22 -10.74 -35.01
C GLN A 166 -14.28 -11.06 -36.50
N GLY A 167 -13.34 -10.47 -37.23
CA GLY A 167 -13.20 -10.65 -38.66
C GLY A 167 -11.76 -10.88 -39.08
N LEU A 168 -11.60 -11.55 -40.21
CA LEU A 168 -10.31 -11.94 -40.76
C LEU A 168 -10.37 -11.81 -42.28
N LEU A 169 -9.55 -10.91 -42.81
CA LEU A 169 -9.37 -10.70 -44.25
C LEU A 169 -8.20 -11.54 -44.74
N ASN A 170 -8.46 -12.39 -45.73
CA ASN A 170 -7.50 -13.33 -46.28
C ASN A 170 -6.87 -12.81 -47.58
N PHE A 171 -5.55 -12.85 -47.69
CA PHE A 171 -4.83 -12.31 -48.84
C PHE A 171 -4.29 -13.38 -49.81
N ALA A 172 -3.98 -14.58 -49.31
CA ALA A 172 -3.38 -15.67 -50.10
C ALA A 172 -4.30 -16.90 -50.14
N PRO A 173 -4.13 -17.83 -51.10
CA PRO A 173 -4.87 -19.09 -51.09
C PRO A 173 -4.67 -19.83 -49.75
N ASN A 174 -5.76 -20.21 -49.09
CA ASN A 174 -5.72 -20.92 -47.82
C ASN A 174 -6.60 -22.17 -47.87
N GLY A 175 -5.96 -23.30 -48.20
CA GLY A 175 -6.58 -24.61 -48.28
C GLY A 175 -6.58 -25.40 -46.97
N PRO A 176 -6.95 -26.69 -47.02
CA PRO A 176 -7.10 -27.54 -45.83
C PRO A 176 -5.82 -27.74 -45.00
N LYS A 177 -4.64 -27.62 -45.62
CA LYS A 177 -3.33 -27.86 -44.99
C LYS A 177 -2.53 -26.59 -44.75
N ASP A 178 -2.97 -25.43 -45.25
CA ASP A 178 -2.19 -24.19 -45.22
C ASP A 178 -2.34 -23.43 -43.88
N GLY A 179 -2.69 -24.16 -42.81
CA GLY A 179 -2.98 -23.57 -41.49
C GLY A 179 -4.15 -22.60 -41.56
N GLY A 180 -4.39 -21.86 -40.49
CA GLY A 180 -5.44 -20.83 -40.42
C GLY A 180 -6.52 -21.09 -39.39
N LEU A 181 -7.68 -20.49 -39.56
CA LEU A 181 -8.72 -20.45 -38.53
C LEU A 181 -9.56 -21.73 -38.51
N MET A 182 -9.66 -22.37 -37.34
CA MET A 182 -10.62 -23.43 -37.03
C MET A 182 -11.81 -22.80 -36.32
N LEU A 183 -13.03 -23.12 -36.73
CA LEU A 183 -14.28 -22.62 -36.15
C LEU A 183 -15.23 -23.77 -35.85
N MET A 184 -15.97 -23.68 -34.74
CA MET A 184 -17.01 -24.65 -34.42
C MET A 184 -18.40 -24.09 -34.70
N LYS A 185 -19.01 -24.49 -35.83
CA LYS A 185 -20.36 -24.02 -36.21
C LYS A 185 -21.38 -24.38 -35.14
N GLY A 186 -22.19 -23.41 -34.73
CA GLY A 186 -23.27 -23.55 -33.75
C GLY A 186 -22.86 -23.34 -32.29
N SER A 187 -21.56 -23.32 -31.98
CA SER A 187 -21.08 -23.25 -30.59
C SER A 187 -21.51 -21.98 -29.85
N SER A 188 -21.56 -20.83 -30.52
CA SER A 188 -21.96 -19.55 -29.90
C SER A 188 -23.41 -19.55 -29.37
N LYS A 189 -24.32 -20.35 -29.96
CA LYS A 189 -25.71 -20.49 -29.49
C LYS A 189 -25.81 -21.23 -28.16
N LEU A 190 -24.90 -22.18 -27.96
CA LEU A 190 -24.83 -22.98 -26.75
C LEU A 190 -23.99 -22.31 -25.66
N PHE A 191 -23.38 -21.14 -25.93
CA PHE A 191 -22.50 -20.44 -24.98
C PHE A 191 -23.17 -20.21 -23.62
N ASN A 192 -24.38 -19.65 -23.60
CA ASN A 192 -25.11 -19.38 -22.36
C ASN A 192 -25.53 -20.67 -21.63
N GLU A 193 -25.91 -21.73 -22.36
CA GLU A 193 -26.23 -23.04 -21.78
C GLU A 193 -24.98 -23.69 -21.17
N PHE A 194 -23.87 -23.65 -21.90
CA PHE A 194 -22.60 -24.24 -21.51
C PHE A 194 -22.07 -23.64 -20.21
N PHE A 195 -22.15 -22.31 -20.08
CA PHE A 195 -21.75 -21.55 -18.90
C PHE A 195 -22.86 -21.35 -17.85
N ALA A 196 -24.01 -22.01 -17.99
CA ALA A 196 -25.03 -22.03 -16.92
C ALA A 196 -24.53 -22.76 -15.67
N GLN A 197 -23.54 -23.63 -15.82
CA GLN A 197 -22.83 -24.31 -14.73
C GLN A 197 -21.42 -23.74 -14.64
N LYS A 198 -20.88 -23.67 -13.41
CA LYS A 198 -19.50 -23.27 -13.21
C LYS A 198 -18.56 -24.29 -13.88
N ARG A 199 -17.65 -23.81 -14.71
CA ARG A 199 -16.62 -24.61 -15.37
C ARG A 199 -15.27 -23.96 -15.21
N ASP A 200 -14.24 -24.79 -15.15
CA ASP A 200 -12.86 -24.35 -15.09
C ASP A 200 -12.27 -24.37 -16.50
N SER A 201 -11.50 -23.33 -16.83
CA SER A 201 -10.75 -23.24 -18.09
C SER A 201 -9.68 -24.34 -18.10
N ALA A 202 -9.46 -25.00 -19.23
CA ALA A 202 -8.44 -26.05 -19.31
C ALA A 202 -7.03 -25.47 -19.17
N ASP A 203 -6.13 -26.23 -18.53
CA ASP A 203 -4.71 -25.88 -18.46
C ASP A 203 -4.09 -25.93 -19.87
N HIS A 204 -3.40 -24.86 -20.25
CA HIS A 204 -2.64 -24.77 -21.50
C HIS A 204 -1.34 -24.00 -21.26
N GLU A 205 -0.28 -24.27 -22.01
CA GLU A 205 1.02 -23.57 -21.87
C GLU A 205 0.92 -22.05 -22.09
N ASP A 206 -0.02 -21.65 -22.94
CA ASP A 206 -0.34 -20.26 -23.22
C ASP A 206 -1.51 -19.74 -22.38
N ALA A 207 -2.03 -20.58 -21.47
CA ALA A 207 -3.01 -20.12 -20.53
C ALA A 207 -2.37 -19.02 -19.67
N PRO A 208 -3.10 -17.95 -19.43
CA PRO A 208 -2.75 -16.96 -18.42
C PRO A 208 -2.29 -17.56 -17.09
N PRO A 209 -1.32 -16.93 -16.39
CA PRO A 209 -1.18 -17.14 -14.95
C PRO A 209 -2.53 -16.84 -14.25
N PRO A 210 -2.94 -17.60 -13.22
CA PRO A 210 -4.23 -17.42 -12.54
C PRO A 210 -4.46 -16.02 -11.95
N GLU A 211 -3.38 -15.29 -11.71
CA GLU A 211 -3.34 -13.93 -11.15
C GLU A 211 -3.73 -12.86 -12.18
N ILE A 212 -3.54 -13.15 -13.47
CA ILE A 212 -3.94 -12.30 -14.57
C ILE A 212 -5.34 -12.76 -14.98
N LYS A 213 -6.39 -12.15 -14.43
CA LYS A 213 -7.77 -12.38 -14.91
C LYS A 213 -7.86 -11.88 -16.36
N TYR A 214 -7.53 -12.72 -17.35
CA TYR A 214 -7.78 -12.38 -18.75
C TYR A 214 -9.27 -12.34 -18.91
N MET A 215 -9.74 -11.10 -18.97
CA MET A 215 -11.11 -10.80 -18.76
C MET A 215 -12.01 -11.42 -19.82
N ASP A 216 -11.55 -11.71 -21.04
CA ASP A 216 -12.42 -12.24 -22.10
C ASP A 216 -11.84 -13.49 -22.80
N LEU A 217 -11.14 -14.38 -22.09
CA LEU A 217 -10.61 -15.64 -22.66
C LEU A 217 -11.09 -16.85 -21.85
N PHE A 218 -11.64 -17.87 -22.51
CA PHE A 218 -11.93 -19.17 -21.90
C PHE A 218 -11.44 -20.32 -22.78
N ILE A 219 -10.72 -21.26 -22.18
CA ILE A 219 -10.11 -22.41 -22.86
C ILE A 219 -10.96 -23.65 -22.63
N PHE A 220 -11.35 -24.32 -23.70
CA PHE A 220 -12.14 -25.55 -23.65
C PHE A 220 -11.24 -26.78 -23.48
N SER A 221 -11.64 -27.68 -22.58
CA SER A 221 -11.03 -29.01 -22.49
C SER A 221 -11.54 -29.93 -23.60
N GLU A 222 -10.87 -31.06 -23.85
CA GLU A 222 -11.36 -32.07 -24.80
C GLU A 222 -12.78 -32.58 -24.46
N LYS A 223 -13.12 -32.62 -23.16
CA LYS A 223 -14.46 -33.01 -22.70
C LYS A 223 -15.50 -31.97 -23.09
N ASP A 224 -15.13 -30.69 -23.06
CA ASP A 224 -16.01 -29.60 -23.46
C ASP A 224 -16.21 -29.61 -24.97
N VAL A 225 -15.17 -29.84 -25.77
CA VAL A 225 -15.30 -29.98 -27.23
C VAL A 225 -16.32 -31.08 -27.57
N LYS A 226 -16.20 -32.26 -26.95
CA LYS A 226 -17.17 -33.36 -27.13
C LYS A 226 -18.60 -32.97 -26.74
N TRP A 227 -18.78 -32.19 -25.67
CA TRP A 227 -20.09 -31.71 -25.24
C TRP A 227 -20.81 -30.89 -26.32
N PHE A 228 -20.06 -30.08 -27.08
CA PHE A 228 -20.59 -29.34 -28.22
C PHE A 228 -20.86 -30.26 -29.43
N GLU A 229 -19.97 -31.22 -29.71
CA GLU A 229 -20.15 -32.20 -30.80
C GLU A 229 -21.41 -33.04 -30.61
N GLU A 230 -21.68 -33.51 -29.39
CA GLU A 230 -22.90 -34.25 -29.02
C GLU A 230 -24.19 -33.44 -29.23
N ARG A 231 -24.08 -32.11 -29.26
CA ARG A 231 -25.18 -31.16 -29.52
C ARG A 231 -25.23 -30.66 -30.95
N GLY A 232 -24.54 -31.35 -31.87
CA GLY A 232 -24.59 -31.09 -33.31
C GLY A 232 -23.72 -29.91 -33.76
N CYS A 233 -22.80 -29.43 -32.93
CA CYS A 233 -21.77 -28.49 -33.36
C CYS A 233 -20.64 -29.23 -34.07
N THR A 234 -20.02 -28.61 -35.07
CA THR A 234 -18.94 -29.26 -35.83
C THR A 234 -17.78 -28.31 -36.01
N MET A 235 -16.60 -28.76 -35.60
CA MET A 235 -15.34 -28.06 -35.83
C MET A 235 -14.92 -28.24 -37.29
N TYR A 236 -14.60 -27.14 -37.98
CA TYR A 236 -14.14 -27.18 -39.36
C TYR A 236 -13.02 -26.18 -39.62
N LYS A 237 -12.19 -26.51 -40.60
CA LYS A 237 -11.17 -25.60 -41.12
C LYS A 237 -11.80 -24.64 -42.12
N VAL A 238 -11.66 -23.34 -41.91
CA VAL A 238 -12.12 -22.34 -42.87
C VAL A 238 -11.14 -22.30 -44.05
N ASN A 239 -11.60 -22.66 -45.25
CA ASN A 239 -10.83 -22.54 -46.49
C ASN A 239 -11.23 -21.26 -47.22
N MET A 240 -10.25 -20.47 -47.64
CA MET A 240 -10.46 -19.11 -48.15
C MET A 240 -9.66 -18.89 -49.43
N GLU A 241 -10.28 -18.20 -50.38
CA GLU A 241 -9.62 -17.68 -51.57
C GLU A 241 -9.03 -16.29 -51.26
N PRO A 242 -8.05 -15.81 -52.06
CA PRO A 242 -7.57 -14.43 -51.98
C PRO A 242 -8.72 -13.43 -52.06
N GLY A 243 -8.84 -12.57 -51.05
CA GLY A 243 -9.85 -11.53 -50.95
C GLY A 243 -11.17 -11.93 -50.27
N ASP A 244 -11.26 -13.16 -49.76
CA ASP A 244 -12.36 -13.57 -48.89
C ASP A 244 -12.23 -12.98 -47.48
N PHE A 245 -13.37 -12.85 -46.79
CA PHE A 245 -13.46 -12.38 -45.41
C PHE A 245 -14.28 -13.35 -44.57
N VAL A 246 -13.75 -13.81 -43.44
CA VAL A 246 -14.51 -14.63 -42.49
C VAL A 246 -14.87 -13.78 -41.27
N LEU A 247 -16.10 -13.96 -40.80
CA LEU A 247 -16.68 -13.24 -39.67
C LEU A 247 -17.20 -14.27 -38.67
N TRP A 248 -16.87 -14.11 -37.38
CA TRP A 248 -17.36 -14.98 -36.31
C TRP A 248 -17.65 -14.20 -35.03
N ASP A 249 -18.68 -14.64 -34.32
CA ASP A 249 -19.01 -14.16 -32.98
C ASP A 249 -17.90 -14.55 -32.01
N SER A 250 -17.43 -13.63 -31.14
CA SER A 250 -16.36 -13.90 -30.16
C SER A 250 -16.68 -15.07 -29.21
N ARG A 251 -17.95 -15.46 -29.07
CA ARG A 251 -18.41 -16.65 -28.32
C ARG A 251 -18.20 -17.97 -29.05
N THR A 252 -17.95 -17.93 -30.36
CA THR A 252 -17.74 -19.14 -31.18
C THR A 252 -16.43 -19.79 -30.78
N MET A 253 -16.44 -21.09 -30.48
CA MET A 253 -15.22 -21.83 -30.19
C MET A 253 -14.32 -21.85 -31.43
N HIS A 254 -13.07 -21.44 -31.25
CA HIS A 254 -12.10 -21.32 -32.33
C HIS A 254 -10.66 -21.49 -31.86
N TYR A 255 -9.75 -21.70 -32.82
CA TYR A 255 -8.31 -21.66 -32.61
C TYR A 255 -7.56 -21.55 -33.93
N ALA A 256 -6.28 -21.14 -33.87
CA ALA A 256 -5.41 -21.11 -35.04
C ALA A 256 -4.71 -22.46 -35.23
N ARG A 257 -4.70 -22.97 -36.47
CA ARG A 257 -3.94 -24.14 -36.90
C ARG A 257 -2.65 -23.71 -37.60
N PHE A 258 -1.53 -24.33 -37.26
CA PHE A 258 -0.25 -24.08 -37.92
C PHE A 258 -0.22 -24.66 -39.35
N PRO A 259 0.44 -24.01 -40.34
CA PRO A 259 0.53 -24.53 -41.70
C PRO A 259 1.39 -25.78 -41.83
N GLU A 260 0.81 -26.82 -42.45
CA GLU A 260 1.44 -28.10 -42.81
C GLU A 260 1.70 -28.22 -44.33
N GLY A 261 1.15 -27.29 -45.13
CA GLY A 261 1.34 -27.21 -46.58
C GLY A 261 2.58 -26.40 -46.96
N ASP A 262 2.61 -25.88 -48.19
CA ASP A 262 3.73 -25.06 -48.71
C ASP A 262 3.35 -23.59 -48.91
N GLN A 263 2.10 -23.21 -48.64
CA GLN A 263 1.62 -21.83 -48.80
C GLN A 263 1.94 -20.97 -47.58
N ILE A 264 2.44 -19.77 -47.83
CA ILE A 264 2.58 -18.73 -46.81
C ILE A 264 1.20 -18.15 -46.52
N ARG A 265 0.82 -18.15 -45.24
CA ARG A 265 -0.46 -17.60 -44.82
C ARG A 265 -0.34 -16.09 -44.64
N HIS A 266 -1.22 -15.32 -45.30
CA HIS A 266 -1.27 -13.86 -45.25
C HIS A 266 -2.65 -13.37 -44.82
N VAL A 267 -2.73 -12.71 -43.66
CA VAL A 267 -4.00 -12.35 -43.03
C VAL A 267 -3.93 -11.02 -42.29
N GLN A 268 -5.03 -10.27 -42.30
CA GLN A 268 -5.28 -9.13 -41.42
C GLN A 268 -6.51 -9.38 -40.53
N TYR A 269 -6.34 -9.27 -39.22
CA TYR A 269 -7.46 -9.32 -38.27
C TYR A 269 -8.13 -7.95 -38.17
N ILE A 270 -9.47 -7.94 -38.17
CA ILE A 270 -10.30 -6.73 -38.20
C ILE A 270 -11.55 -6.99 -37.36
N CYS A 271 -11.74 -6.22 -36.29
CA CYS A 271 -12.98 -6.17 -35.53
C CYS A 271 -13.51 -4.74 -35.50
N MET A 272 -14.82 -4.55 -35.65
CA MET A 272 -15.46 -3.24 -35.50
C MET A 272 -16.73 -3.35 -34.66
N THR A 273 -16.98 -2.34 -33.83
CA THR A 273 -18.20 -2.23 -33.00
C THR A 273 -18.72 -0.79 -32.99
N PRO A 274 -20.03 -0.58 -32.79
CA PRO A 274 -20.63 0.75 -32.65
C PRO A 274 -19.91 1.66 -31.66
N ARG A 275 -19.73 2.93 -32.03
CA ARG A 275 -19.16 3.97 -31.17
C ARG A 275 -19.93 4.13 -29.87
N GLN A 276 -21.26 3.99 -29.91
CA GLN A 276 -22.14 4.10 -28.74
C GLN A 276 -21.84 3.06 -27.64
N PHE A 277 -21.16 1.95 -27.95
CA PHE A 277 -20.79 0.96 -26.93
C PHE A 277 -19.57 1.39 -26.09
N ALA A 278 -18.82 2.41 -26.53
CA ALA A 278 -17.61 2.85 -25.86
C ALA A 278 -17.90 3.94 -24.83
N THR A 279 -17.36 3.77 -23.62
CA THR A 279 -17.33 4.83 -22.60
C THR A 279 -16.32 5.91 -22.97
N GLU A 280 -16.44 7.09 -22.36
CA GLU A 280 -15.49 8.19 -22.59
C GLU A 280 -14.05 7.81 -22.23
N GLU A 281 -13.85 6.94 -21.24
CA GLU A 281 -12.54 6.41 -20.87
C GLU A 281 -11.96 5.51 -21.97
N ALA A 282 -12.77 4.61 -22.54
CA ALA A 282 -12.34 3.70 -23.60
C ALA A 282 -11.91 4.47 -24.85
N LEU A 283 -12.59 5.55 -25.19
CA LEU A 283 -12.23 6.41 -26.31
C LEU A 283 -10.93 7.15 -26.07
N LYS A 284 -10.72 7.68 -24.86
CA LYS A 284 -9.47 8.34 -24.49
C LYS A 284 -8.30 7.36 -24.61
N ALA A 285 -8.47 6.13 -24.10
CA ALA A 285 -7.47 5.09 -24.21
C ALA A 285 -7.18 4.71 -25.68
N LYS A 286 -8.21 4.62 -26.52
CA LYS A 286 -8.06 4.30 -27.94
C LYS A 286 -7.40 5.43 -28.74
N ALA A 287 -7.81 6.67 -28.53
CA ALA A 287 -7.20 7.85 -29.14
C ALA A 287 -5.71 7.93 -28.81
N PHE A 288 -5.37 7.58 -27.57
CA PHE A 288 -4.01 7.53 -27.09
C PHE A 288 -3.19 6.39 -27.71
N CYS A 289 -3.74 5.18 -27.85
CA CYS A 289 -3.11 4.09 -28.59
C CYS A 289 -2.84 4.48 -30.05
N PHE A 290 -3.81 5.12 -30.69
CA PHE A 290 -3.67 5.60 -32.07
C PHE A 290 -2.57 6.65 -32.22
N SER A 291 -2.52 7.65 -31.33
CA SER A 291 -1.48 8.69 -31.35
C SER A 291 -0.07 8.17 -31.09
N ASN A 292 0.07 7.00 -30.46
CA ASN A 292 1.36 6.38 -30.12
C ASN A 292 1.65 5.10 -30.91
N PHE A 293 0.87 4.80 -31.96
CA PHE A 293 1.01 3.60 -32.81
C PHE A 293 1.03 2.26 -32.04
N MET A 294 0.20 2.13 -31.01
CA MET A 294 0.14 0.94 -30.17
C MET A 294 -1.08 0.07 -30.46
N GLY A 295 -0.83 -1.24 -30.56
CA GLY A 295 -1.87 -2.25 -30.71
C GLY A 295 -2.78 -2.37 -29.49
N THR A 296 -3.97 -2.92 -29.73
CA THR A 296 -4.97 -3.27 -28.71
C THR A 296 -5.37 -4.74 -28.85
N THR A 297 -6.24 -5.20 -27.95
CA THR A 297 -7.01 -6.44 -28.17
C THR A 297 -8.00 -6.27 -29.33
N HIS A 298 -8.74 -7.33 -29.64
CA HIS A 298 -9.79 -7.31 -30.65
C HIS A 298 -11.03 -6.52 -30.25
N TRP A 299 -11.15 -6.08 -29.00
CA TRP A 299 -12.30 -5.31 -28.53
C TRP A 299 -12.16 -3.82 -28.90
N PRO A 300 -13.04 -3.25 -29.75
CA PRO A 300 -12.87 -1.86 -30.18
C PRO A 300 -13.42 -0.82 -29.20
N HIS A 301 -14.41 -1.17 -28.38
CA HIS A 301 -15.17 -0.25 -27.52
C HIS A 301 -14.88 -0.42 -26.02
N CYS A 302 -14.33 -1.55 -25.60
CA CYS A 302 -13.97 -1.84 -24.20
C CYS A 302 -12.71 -2.72 -24.14
N ASN A 303 -12.28 -3.10 -22.94
CA ASN A 303 -11.10 -3.96 -22.72
C ASN A 303 -9.86 -3.51 -23.54
N ILE A 304 -9.61 -2.18 -23.54
CA ILE A 304 -8.51 -1.56 -24.30
C ILE A 304 -7.20 -1.80 -23.55
N ARG A 305 -6.60 -2.97 -23.78
CA ARG A 305 -5.25 -3.29 -23.31
C ARG A 305 -4.22 -2.72 -24.26
N ILE A 306 -3.34 -1.88 -23.72
CA ILE A 306 -2.22 -1.32 -24.46
C ILE A 306 -1.14 -2.40 -24.57
N ALA A 307 -0.73 -2.73 -25.80
CA ALA A 307 0.38 -3.64 -26.04
C ALA A 307 1.71 -2.97 -25.63
N GLN A 308 2.19 -3.20 -24.40
CA GLN A 308 3.50 -2.68 -23.91
C GLN A 308 4.59 -3.75 -23.84
N GLU A 309 4.22 -5.03 -24.01
CA GLU A 309 5.19 -6.12 -24.07
C GLU A 309 6.07 -5.93 -25.31
N LYS A 310 7.36 -5.72 -25.06
CA LYS A 310 8.34 -5.57 -26.14
C LYS A 310 8.71 -6.95 -26.65
N PRO A 311 8.79 -7.17 -27.97
CA PRO A 311 9.22 -8.46 -28.51
C PRO A 311 10.63 -8.81 -28.01
N MET A 312 10.76 -9.98 -27.37
CA MET A 312 12.01 -10.45 -26.78
C MET A 312 12.70 -11.46 -27.71
N ARG A 313 14.02 -11.34 -27.87
CA ARG A 313 14.87 -12.30 -28.59
C ARG A 313 15.97 -12.74 -27.64
N ASN A 314 16.05 -14.06 -27.37
CA ASN A 314 17.05 -14.65 -26.46
C ASN A 314 17.08 -14.01 -25.05
N GLY A 315 15.92 -13.63 -24.51
CA GLY A 315 15.81 -13.02 -23.17
C GLY A 315 16.08 -11.52 -23.12
N GLU A 316 16.44 -10.88 -24.23
CA GLU A 316 16.64 -9.43 -24.33
C GLU A 316 15.61 -8.78 -25.27
N ILE A 317 15.39 -7.47 -25.14
CA ILE A 317 14.52 -6.73 -26.07
C ILE A 317 15.11 -6.85 -27.48
N CYS A 318 14.29 -7.27 -28.45
CA CYS A 318 14.71 -7.43 -29.83
C CYS A 318 15.43 -6.16 -30.33
N PRO A 319 16.68 -6.26 -30.83
CA PRO A 319 17.44 -5.09 -31.29
C PRO A 319 16.77 -4.31 -32.44
N LYS A 320 15.88 -4.98 -33.19
CA LYS A 320 15.09 -4.39 -34.28
C LYS A 320 13.73 -3.87 -33.81
N TYR A 321 13.49 -3.80 -32.48
CA TYR A 321 12.25 -3.25 -31.93
C TYR A 321 12.08 -1.78 -32.29
N ARG A 322 10.82 -1.38 -32.52
CA ARG A 322 10.45 -0.02 -32.86
C ARG A 322 9.07 0.35 -32.35
N THR A 323 8.87 1.65 -32.17
CA THR A 323 7.64 2.26 -31.66
C THR A 323 6.78 2.89 -32.76
N GLU A 324 7.27 2.97 -33.99
CA GLU A 324 6.55 3.54 -35.13
C GLU A 324 6.59 2.58 -36.33
N PRO A 325 5.54 2.55 -37.18
CA PRO A 325 5.51 1.74 -38.39
C PRO A 325 6.55 2.19 -39.43
N PHE A 326 6.96 1.30 -40.34
CA PHE A 326 7.79 1.65 -41.51
C PHE A 326 7.05 2.63 -42.43
N GLU A 327 5.77 2.36 -42.70
CA GLU A 327 4.90 3.20 -43.51
C GLU A 327 3.75 3.70 -42.64
N LYS A 328 3.79 4.99 -42.26
CA LYS A 328 2.74 5.62 -41.47
C LYS A 328 1.43 5.67 -42.28
N PRO A 329 0.26 5.54 -41.62
CA PRO A 329 -1.02 5.61 -42.32
C PRO A 329 -1.22 7.01 -42.91
N GLU A 330 -1.67 7.08 -44.15
CA GLU A 330 -2.01 8.35 -44.80
C GLU A 330 -3.26 8.92 -44.14
N GLY A 331 -3.20 10.19 -43.71
CA GLY A 331 -4.33 10.92 -43.17
C GLY A 331 -5.37 11.19 -44.26
N THR A 332 -6.10 10.15 -44.66
CA THR A 332 -7.29 10.29 -45.50
C THR A 332 -8.35 11.03 -44.69
N THR A 333 -9.02 11.98 -45.32
CA THR A 333 -10.00 12.90 -44.73
C THR A 333 -11.18 12.19 -44.04
N THR A 334 -11.29 10.87 -44.19
CA THR A 334 -12.26 9.98 -43.53
C THR A 334 -11.68 9.15 -42.37
N THR A 335 -10.35 9.08 -42.22
CA THR A 335 -9.65 8.49 -41.05
C THR A 335 -9.02 9.55 -40.14
N LYS A 336 -9.11 10.83 -40.49
CA LYS A 336 -9.43 11.89 -39.51
C LYS A 336 -10.90 11.72 -39.09
N ALA A 337 -11.25 10.60 -38.47
CA ALA A 337 -12.60 10.39 -37.98
C ALA A 337 -12.86 11.33 -36.79
N SER A 338 -13.49 12.47 -37.11
CA SER A 338 -14.53 13.10 -36.30
C SER A 338 -14.18 13.58 -34.89
N ILE A 339 -13.02 14.21 -34.69
CA ILE A 339 -12.86 15.17 -33.59
C ILE A 339 -12.17 16.42 -34.15
N MET A 340 -12.96 17.46 -34.36
CA MET A 340 -12.56 18.79 -34.85
C MET A 340 -12.27 18.88 -36.35
N ASP A 341 -13.32 18.97 -37.16
CA ASP A 341 -13.50 20.18 -37.96
C ASP A 341 -14.96 20.31 -38.38
N THR A 342 -15.63 21.34 -37.88
CA THR A 342 -16.69 21.98 -38.65
C THR A 342 -16.64 23.46 -38.29
N LYS A 343 -16.38 24.31 -39.29
CA LYS A 343 -17.04 25.61 -39.41
C LYS A 343 -17.90 25.57 -40.67
N SER A 344 -19.22 25.38 -40.42
CA SER A 344 -20.39 25.47 -41.31
C SER A 344 -20.32 24.58 -42.56
N ASP A 345 -20.99 23.43 -42.64
CA ASP A 345 -22.37 23.11 -42.25
C ASP A 345 -22.48 21.94 -41.26
N VAL A 346 -23.53 21.98 -40.42
CA VAL A 346 -23.78 21.12 -39.24
C VAL A 346 -22.85 21.45 -38.07
N ASN A 347 -23.25 22.47 -37.29
CA ASN A 347 -22.41 23.03 -36.25
C ASN A 347 -23.20 23.54 -35.06
N HIS A 348 -23.43 22.68 -34.08
CA HIS A 348 -23.68 23.08 -32.69
C HIS A 348 -23.65 21.86 -31.78
N VAL A 349 -22.59 21.71 -30.98
CA VAL A 349 -22.69 21.22 -29.59
C VAL A 349 -21.67 22.01 -28.76
N GLU A 350 -22.11 22.45 -27.60
CA GLU A 350 -21.57 23.50 -26.75
C GLU A 350 -20.14 23.23 -26.23
N SER A 351 -19.38 24.32 -26.11
CA SER A 351 -18.02 24.37 -25.58
C SER A 351 -18.00 24.20 -24.05
N ILE A 352 -17.27 23.20 -23.56
CA ILE A 352 -16.81 23.19 -22.17
C ILE A 352 -15.52 24.00 -22.11
N SER A 353 -15.55 25.09 -21.34
CA SER A 353 -14.45 26.02 -21.11
C SER A 353 -13.26 25.33 -20.44
N LYS A 354 -12.06 25.71 -20.91
CA LYS A 354 -10.75 25.19 -20.55
C LYS A 354 -10.22 25.71 -19.20
N GLU A 355 -11.11 25.83 -18.20
CA GLU A 355 -10.80 26.40 -16.88
C GLU A 355 -11.40 25.55 -15.76
N SER A 356 -10.79 24.38 -15.52
CA SER A 356 -10.73 23.69 -14.22
C SER A 356 -10.38 22.25 -14.52
N LEU A 357 -9.15 21.83 -14.24
CA LEU A 357 -8.74 20.43 -14.02
C LEU A 357 -7.23 20.42 -13.77
N ASP A 358 -6.84 20.90 -12.59
CA ASP A 358 -5.53 20.58 -12.01
C ASP A 358 -5.55 19.11 -11.57
N VAL A 359 -5.14 18.20 -12.46
CA VAL A 359 -4.90 16.79 -12.13
C VAL A 359 -3.39 16.55 -12.23
N ILE A 360 -2.77 16.37 -11.07
CA ILE A 360 -1.33 16.35 -10.87
C ILE A 360 -0.74 15.02 -11.38
N GLN A 361 0.34 15.09 -12.18
CA GLN A 361 1.11 13.96 -12.69
C GLN A 361 2.05 13.35 -11.63
N VAL A 362 2.13 12.00 -11.50
CA VAL A 362 3.24 11.37 -10.75
C VAL A 362 4.40 11.27 -11.71
N THR A 363 5.22 12.31 -11.75
CA THR A 363 6.62 12.13 -12.11
C THR A 363 7.16 11.01 -11.23
N LYS A 364 7.70 9.92 -11.79
CA LYS A 364 8.57 8.96 -11.07
C LYS A 364 9.62 9.80 -10.37
N SER A 365 9.36 10.15 -9.12
CA SER A 365 10.27 10.96 -8.36
C SER A 365 11.45 10.05 -8.13
N LYS A 366 12.64 10.45 -8.58
CA LYS A 366 13.91 9.84 -8.16
C LYS A 366 14.07 10.04 -6.64
N ILE A 367 13.23 9.40 -5.84
CA ILE A 367 13.33 9.42 -4.39
C ILE A 367 14.15 8.19 -4.02
N GLU A 368 15.46 8.34 -4.13
CA GLU A 368 16.44 7.33 -3.67
C GLU A 368 16.58 7.30 -2.13
N VAL A 369 15.95 8.23 -1.41
CA VAL A 369 16.19 8.43 0.03
C VAL A 369 15.04 7.88 0.84
N SER A 370 15.31 6.86 1.67
CA SER A 370 14.33 6.24 2.56
C SER A 370 13.55 7.28 3.38
N GLY A 371 12.24 7.06 3.47
CA GLY A 371 11.31 7.92 4.22
C GLY A 371 10.82 9.17 3.50
N THR A 372 11.45 9.58 2.39
CA THR A 372 10.90 10.66 1.56
C THR A 372 9.80 10.05 0.69
N VAL A 373 8.59 10.62 0.70
CA VAL A 373 7.43 10.07 -0.01
C VAL A 373 6.63 11.16 -0.71
N LYS A 374 6.00 10.85 -1.84
CA LYS A 374 4.99 11.72 -2.41
C LYS A 374 3.67 11.54 -1.64
N LEU A 375 3.25 12.58 -0.93
CA LEU A 375 2.08 12.56 -0.03
C LEU A 375 0.83 13.18 -0.68
N ILE A 376 1.03 14.14 -1.60
CA ILE A 376 -0.07 14.90 -2.22
C ILE A 376 0.09 14.91 -3.73
N GLU A 377 -0.99 14.58 -4.43
CA GLU A 377 -1.08 14.65 -5.88
C GLU A 377 -2.52 14.94 -6.31
N GLY A 378 -2.97 16.17 -6.12
CA GLY A 378 -4.38 16.58 -6.28
C GLY A 378 -5.26 16.06 -5.15
N LYS A 379 -5.06 14.81 -4.71
CA LYS A 379 -5.64 14.15 -3.53
C LYS A 379 -4.53 13.61 -2.60
N THR A 380 -4.90 13.24 -1.38
CA THR A 380 -3.97 12.64 -0.40
C THR A 380 -3.70 11.18 -0.78
N ILE A 381 -2.44 10.78 -0.87
CA ILE A 381 -2.04 9.40 -1.14
C ILE A 381 -2.11 8.58 0.16
N TYR A 382 -2.72 7.38 0.10
CA TYR A 382 -2.77 6.45 1.22
C TYR A 382 -1.44 5.69 1.34
N ILE A 383 -0.75 5.90 2.46
CA ILE A 383 0.50 5.20 2.80
C ILE A 383 0.30 4.60 4.21
N PRO A 384 0.49 3.29 4.43
CA PRO A 384 0.79 2.28 3.42
C PRO A 384 -0.36 2.10 2.42
N THR A 385 -0.06 1.60 1.23
CA THR A 385 -1.08 1.30 0.23
C THR A 385 -2.09 0.29 0.81
N PRO A 386 -3.40 0.62 0.85
CA PRO A 386 -4.43 -0.29 1.35
C PRO A 386 -4.59 -1.47 0.39
N THR A 387 -4.78 -2.69 0.92
CA THR A 387 -5.08 -3.86 0.08
C THR A 387 -6.60 -4.03 -0.08
N ALA A 388 -7.02 -4.82 -1.06
CA ALA A 388 -8.44 -5.21 -1.23
C ALA A 388 -8.91 -6.27 -0.23
N ASP A 389 -8.00 -6.81 0.60
CA ASP A 389 -8.30 -7.86 1.58
C ASP A 389 -9.21 -7.32 2.72
N PRO A 390 -10.40 -7.88 2.95
CA PRO A 390 -11.26 -7.49 4.07
C PRO A 390 -10.62 -7.66 5.46
N GLN A 391 -9.63 -8.54 5.61
CA GLN A 391 -8.93 -8.80 6.87
C GLN A 391 -7.77 -7.82 7.11
N ASP A 392 -7.41 -6.99 6.13
CA ASP A 392 -6.43 -5.93 6.31
C ASP A 392 -6.86 -5.01 7.49
N PRO A 393 -5.98 -4.81 8.51
CA PRO A 393 -6.22 -3.90 9.62
C PRO A 393 -6.57 -2.44 9.22
N LEU A 394 -6.06 -1.95 8.09
CA LEU A 394 -6.38 -0.64 7.53
C LEU A 394 -7.84 -0.55 7.05
N ASN A 395 -8.45 -1.68 6.66
CA ASN A 395 -9.83 -1.75 6.18
C ASN A 395 -10.87 -1.90 7.31
N MET A 396 -10.45 -1.90 8.58
CA MET A 396 -11.36 -1.89 9.72
C MET A 396 -12.33 -0.70 9.67
N LYS A 397 -13.57 -0.92 10.13
CA LYS A 397 -14.55 0.16 10.28
C LYS A 397 -14.05 1.16 11.33
N MET A 398 -14.36 2.45 11.16
CA MET A 398 -13.88 3.50 12.06
C MET A 398 -14.29 3.27 13.53
N TRP A 399 -15.47 2.71 13.79
CA TRP A 399 -15.89 2.36 15.15
C TRP A 399 -15.03 1.23 15.76
N GLN A 400 -14.57 0.27 14.96
CA GLN A 400 -13.66 -0.79 15.42
C GLN A 400 -12.30 -0.20 15.74
N LYS A 401 -11.77 0.66 14.86
CA LYS A 401 -10.49 1.36 15.10
C LYS A 401 -10.55 2.22 16.36
N ALA A 402 -11.65 2.95 16.56
CA ALA A 402 -11.87 3.75 17.76
C ALA A 402 -11.94 2.88 19.02
N LEU A 403 -12.63 1.74 18.96
CA LEU A 403 -12.71 0.81 20.09
C LEU A 403 -11.34 0.21 20.44
N VAL A 404 -10.55 -0.21 19.44
CA VAL A 404 -9.17 -0.66 19.63
C VAL A 404 -8.33 0.43 20.28
N LEU A 405 -8.41 1.66 19.77
CA LEU A 405 -7.69 2.81 20.29
C LEU A 405 -8.02 3.08 21.78
N ILE A 406 -9.30 3.00 22.15
CA ILE A 406 -9.75 3.18 23.54
C ILE A 406 -9.19 2.08 24.45
N VAL A 407 -9.26 0.81 24.02
CA VAL A 407 -8.80 -0.32 24.83
C VAL A 407 -7.29 -0.32 25.01
N ILE A 408 -6.52 -0.04 23.95
CA ILE A 408 -5.06 0.06 24.07
C ILE A 408 -4.64 1.30 24.88
N SER A 409 -5.38 2.42 24.81
CA SER A 409 -5.19 3.57 25.70
C SER A 409 -5.48 3.23 27.16
N LEU A 410 -6.49 2.42 27.45
CA LEU A 410 -6.78 1.96 28.82
C LEU A 410 -5.66 1.09 29.37
N PHE A 411 -5.14 0.16 28.56
CA PHE A 411 -3.96 -0.63 28.93
C PHE A 411 -2.77 0.27 29.27
N SER A 412 -2.44 1.22 28.38
CA SER A 412 -1.34 2.15 28.62
C SER A 412 -1.55 3.00 29.86
N THR A 413 -2.78 3.47 30.07
CA THR A 413 -3.16 4.28 31.24
C THR A 413 -2.83 3.54 32.52
N ILE A 414 -3.31 2.32 32.66
CA ILE A 414 -3.18 1.57 33.91
C ILE A 414 -1.70 1.23 34.16
N GLY A 415 -0.98 0.76 33.14
CA GLY A 415 0.43 0.42 33.25
C GLY A 415 1.30 1.61 33.66
N LEU A 416 1.18 2.74 32.95
CA LEU A 416 1.96 3.94 33.22
C LEU A 416 1.57 4.61 34.54
N SER A 417 0.29 4.63 34.89
CA SER A 417 -0.14 5.17 36.19
C SER A 417 0.48 4.39 37.34
N LEU A 418 0.44 3.05 37.28
CA LEU A 418 0.96 2.21 38.37
C LEU A 418 2.48 2.32 38.51
N VAL A 419 3.20 2.58 37.42
CA VAL A 419 4.65 2.80 37.45
C VAL A 419 5.00 4.25 37.82
N SER A 420 4.55 5.23 37.05
CA SER A 420 4.97 6.63 37.14
C SER A 420 4.16 7.48 38.14
N GLY A 421 2.93 7.06 38.48
CA GLY A 421 2.05 7.78 39.42
C GLY A 421 2.42 7.60 40.90
N PHE A 422 3.48 6.85 41.21
CA PHE A 422 3.88 6.56 42.59
C PHE A 422 4.41 7.76 43.39
N GLY A 423 4.80 8.85 42.72
CA GLY A 423 5.43 10.01 43.38
C GLY A 423 4.62 10.61 44.53
N GLY A 424 3.29 10.69 44.40
CA GLY A 424 2.40 11.19 45.45
C GLY A 424 2.21 10.23 46.64
N LEU A 425 2.56 8.96 46.45
CA LEU A 425 2.47 7.90 47.47
C LEU A 425 3.76 7.75 48.29
N LEU A 426 4.89 8.31 47.84
CA LEU A 426 6.18 8.17 48.51
C LEU A 426 6.10 8.54 49.99
N GLY A 427 5.48 9.67 50.35
CA GLY A 427 5.36 10.12 51.74
C GLY A 427 4.56 9.19 52.65
N PHE A 428 3.69 8.33 52.13
CA PHE A 428 2.99 7.31 52.92
C PHE A 428 3.86 6.07 53.22
N TYR A 429 4.81 5.76 52.33
CA TYR A 429 5.70 4.60 52.48
C TYR A 429 7.02 4.93 53.18
N ILE A 430 7.50 6.18 53.10
CA ILE A 430 8.78 6.60 53.69
C ILE A 430 8.87 6.25 55.18
N PRO A 431 7.91 6.61 56.05
CA PRO A 431 8.04 6.32 57.49
C PRO A 431 8.14 4.82 57.80
N ALA A 432 7.36 4.00 57.08
CA ALA A 432 7.32 2.56 57.27
C ALA A 432 8.63 1.87 56.83
N TYR A 433 9.24 2.31 55.73
CA TYR A 433 10.47 1.70 55.24
C TYR A 433 11.73 2.21 55.95
N VAL A 434 11.75 3.47 56.39
CA VAL A 434 12.81 3.98 57.27
C VAL A 434 12.86 3.23 58.60
N ALA A 435 11.70 2.86 59.16
CA ALA A 435 11.63 2.06 60.39
C ALA A 435 12.26 0.65 60.25
N VAL A 436 12.37 0.13 59.01
CA VAL A 436 12.98 -1.16 58.70
C VAL A 436 14.44 -0.99 58.21
N GLY A 437 14.99 0.23 58.31
CA GLY A 437 16.39 0.53 58.01
C GLY A 437 16.69 0.83 56.54
N LYS A 438 15.68 1.15 55.72
CA LYS A 438 15.87 1.61 54.33
C LYS A 438 16.08 3.11 54.27
N ASP A 439 17.04 3.56 53.48
CA ASP A 439 17.33 4.98 53.31
C ASP A 439 16.43 5.63 52.24
N TYR A 440 16.55 6.94 52.04
CA TYR A 440 15.77 7.64 51.03
C TYR A 440 16.13 7.18 49.61
N ALA A 441 17.40 6.82 49.36
CA ALA A 441 17.84 6.33 48.06
C ALA A 441 17.18 4.98 47.70
N ASP A 442 17.13 4.04 48.64
CA ASP A 442 16.38 2.79 48.54
C ASP A 442 14.92 3.06 48.21
N ILE A 443 14.26 3.98 48.91
CA ILE A 443 12.84 4.26 48.66
C ILE A 443 12.61 4.83 47.25
N THR A 444 13.54 5.64 46.72
CA THR A 444 13.46 6.12 45.32
C THR A 444 13.63 5.00 44.29
N HIS A 445 14.27 3.88 44.65
CA HIS A 445 14.39 2.71 43.76
C HIS A 445 13.03 2.12 43.36
N LEU A 446 11.99 2.29 44.21
CA LEU A 446 10.62 1.92 43.87
C LEU A 446 10.08 2.67 42.64
N MET A 447 10.59 3.85 42.29
CA MET A 447 10.21 4.56 41.06
C MET A 447 11.18 4.30 39.91
N THR A 448 12.46 4.24 40.22
CA THR A 448 13.51 4.21 39.20
C THR A 448 13.65 2.82 38.57
N PHE A 449 13.70 1.72 39.33
CA PHE A 449 13.86 0.38 38.77
C PHE A 449 12.71 -0.06 37.84
N PRO A 450 11.43 0.18 38.16
CA PRO A 450 10.35 -0.16 37.23
C PRO A 450 10.54 0.43 35.83
N THR A 451 11.17 1.61 35.71
CA THR A 451 11.40 2.24 34.40
C THR A 451 12.52 1.58 33.59
N LEU A 452 13.54 1.04 34.26
CA LEU A 452 14.52 0.16 33.62
C LEU A 452 13.82 -1.10 33.07
N PHE A 453 12.95 -1.70 33.88
CA PHE A 453 12.20 -2.90 33.49
C PHE A 453 11.10 -2.62 32.46
N MET A 454 10.59 -1.40 32.33
CA MET A 454 9.81 -1.00 31.15
C MET A 454 10.65 -1.08 29.88
N GLY A 455 11.91 -0.66 29.93
CA GLY A 455 12.84 -0.80 28.81
C GLY A 455 13.13 -2.26 28.47
N ILE A 456 13.44 -3.08 29.47
CA ILE A 456 13.68 -4.53 29.32
C ILE A 456 12.42 -5.25 28.81
N GLY A 457 11.24 -4.87 29.32
CA GLY A 457 9.96 -5.39 28.86
C GLY A 457 9.82 -5.24 27.35
N ASN A 458 10.15 -4.07 26.81
CA ASN A 458 10.10 -3.84 25.37
C ASN A 458 11.08 -4.70 24.56
N LEU A 459 12.27 -5.00 25.11
CA LEU A 459 13.20 -5.93 24.47
C LEU A 459 12.64 -7.35 24.36
N ILE A 460 11.74 -7.74 25.27
CA ILE A 460 11.12 -9.07 25.26
C ILE A 460 9.84 -9.07 24.41
N GLY A 461 8.92 -8.15 24.70
CA GLY A 461 7.59 -8.18 24.12
C GLY A 461 7.51 -7.75 22.65
N MET A 462 8.37 -6.83 22.20
CA MET A 462 8.32 -6.38 20.80
C MET A 462 8.78 -7.46 19.80
N PRO A 463 9.92 -8.16 20.00
CA PRO A 463 10.29 -9.28 19.13
C PRO A 463 9.23 -10.39 19.11
N LEU A 464 8.63 -10.70 20.27
CA LEU A 464 7.51 -11.65 20.36
C LEU A 464 6.28 -11.14 19.59
N GLY A 465 5.99 -9.84 19.63
CA GLY A 465 4.88 -9.21 18.92
C GLY A 465 5.04 -9.29 17.40
N ILE A 466 6.28 -9.21 16.92
CA ILE A 466 6.60 -9.36 15.49
C ILE A 466 6.53 -10.84 15.08
N ALA A 467 7.09 -11.76 15.87
CA ALA A 467 7.12 -13.19 15.55
C ALA A 467 5.75 -13.88 15.63
N VAL A 468 5.01 -13.64 16.71
CA VAL A 468 3.76 -14.35 17.04
C VAL A 468 2.54 -13.51 16.67
N GLY A 469 2.46 -12.27 17.14
CA GLY A 469 1.28 -11.40 16.95
C GLY A 469 1.15 -10.35 18.05
N ARG A 470 0.49 -9.23 17.76
CA ARG A 470 0.37 -8.08 18.67
C ARG A 470 -0.60 -8.39 19.80
N ARG A 471 -1.67 -9.12 19.50
CA ARG A 471 -2.72 -9.44 20.47
C ARG A 471 -2.23 -10.40 21.55
N SER A 472 -1.46 -11.42 21.17
CA SER A 472 -0.87 -12.36 22.13
C SER A 472 0.01 -11.65 23.17
N VAL A 473 0.83 -10.69 22.75
CA VAL A 473 1.68 -9.92 23.67
C VAL A 473 0.86 -8.98 24.54
N LEU A 474 -0.17 -8.32 24.00
CA LEU A 474 -1.05 -7.45 24.77
C LEU A 474 -1.80 -8.22 25.88
N LEU A 475 -2.34 -9.40 25.55
CA LEU A 475 -3.03 -10.26 26.52
C LEU A 475 -2.08 -10.82 27.57
N GLY A 476 -0.88 -11.24 27.16
CA GLY A 476 0.17 -11.67 28.10
C GLY A 476 0.59 -10.55 29.06
N ALA A 477 0.81 -9.35 28.53
CA ALA A 477 1.19 -8.18 29.32
C ALA A 477 0.08 -7.80 30.32
N THR A 478 -1.18 -7.73 29.89
CA THR A 478 -2.31 -7.45 30.81
C THR A 478 -2.44 -8.47 31.94
N ILE A 479 -2.20 -9.77 31.68
CA ILE A 479 -2.16 -10.79 32.74
C ILE A 479 -1.02 -10.50 33.73
N ILE A 480 0.19 -10.22 33.23
CA ILE A 480 1.34 -9.86 34.07
C ILE A 480 1.03 -8.59 34.89
N MET A 481 0.31 -7.63 34.32
CA MET A 481 -0.13 -6.42 34.99
C MET A 481 -1.08 -6.71 36.16
N ILE A 482 -2.08 -7.58 35.96
CA ILE A 482 -3.02 -7.99 37.01
C ILE A 482 -2.27 -8.65 38.16
N LEU A 483 -1.40 -9.61 37.84
CA LEU A 483 -0.62 -10.36 38.83
C LEU A 483 0.33 -9.44 39.60
N SER A 484 1.07 -8.57 38.91
CA SER A 484 2.01 -7.65 39.54
C SER A 484 1.33 -6.57 40.38
N ALA A 485 0.20 -6.00 39.93
CA ALA A 485 -0.59 -5.08 40.73
C ALA A 485 -1.13 -5.77 42.00
N GLY A 486 -1.60 -7.02 41.89
CA GLY A 486 -1.99 -7.84 43.04
C GLY A 486 -0.83 -8.10 44.01
N LEU A 487 0.36 -8.42 43.49
CA LEU A 487 1.57 -8.58 44.30
C LEU A 487 1.94 -7.30 45.05
N CYS A 488 1.83 -6.13 44.40
CA CYS A 488 2.08 -4.84 45.06
C CYS A 488 1.02 -4.53 46.14
N ALA A 489 -0.25 -4.85 45.88
CA ALA A 489 -1.33 -4.65 46.86
C ALA A 489 -1.16 -5.55 48.10
N GLY A 490 -0.64 -6.76 47.93
CA GLY A 490 -0.36 -7.70 49.02
C GLY A 490 1.02 -7.55 49.66
N ALA A 491 1.83 -6.56 49.25
CA ALA A 491 3.22 -6.45 49.67
C ALA A 491 3.35 -6.04 51.15
N THR A 492 4.07 -6.86 51.93
CA THR A 492 4.33 -6.61 53.36
C THR A 492 5.75 -6.13 53.63
N THR A 493 6.69 -6.41 52.73
CA THR A 493 8.11 -6.01 52.86
C THR A 493 8.52 -5.11 51.71
N TYR A 494 9.57 -4.32 51.92
CA TYR A 494 10.15 -3.47 50.88
C TYR A 494 10.61 -4.29 49.66
N GLU A 495 11.30 -5.41 49.87
CA GLU A 495 11.81 -6.25 48.77
C GLU A 495 10.67 -6.88 47.96
N TRP A 496 9.59 -7.31 48.61
CA TRP A 496 8.38 -7.77 47.92
C TRP A 496 7.78 -6.65 47.08
N HIS A 497 7.62 -5.47 47.67
CA HIS A 497 7.04 -4.32 46.97
C HIS A 497 7.88 -3.93 45.75
N LEU A 498 9.20 -3.89 45.89
CA LEU A 498 10.12 -3.62 44.80
C LEU A 498 10.02 -4.69 43.70
N ALA A 499 10.02 -5.97 44.05
CA ALA A 499 9.88 -7.07 43.09
C ALA A 499 8.55 -7.00 42.32
N GLY A 500 7.44 -6.72 43.02
CA GLY A 500 6.13 -6.53 42.40
C GLY A 500 6.14 -5.37 41.39
N ARG A 501 6.76 -4.24 41.75
CA ARG A 501 6.88 -3.06 40.88
C ARG A 501 7.82 -3.30 39.69
N VAL A 502 8.85 -4.12 39.85
CA VAL A 502 9.74 -4.55 38.77
C VAL A 502 8.99 -5.39 37.73
N ILE A 503 8.19 -6.36 38.17
CA ILE A 503 7.35 -7.19 37.28
C ILE A 503 6.30 -6.32 36.59
N LEU A 504 5.70 -5.37 37.32
CA LEU A 504 4.78 -4.39 36.76
C LEU A 504 5.45 -3.57 35.64
N GLY A 505 6.69 -3.16 35.84
CA GLY A 505 7.49 -2.45 34.83
C GLY A 505 7.61 -3.23 33.51
N LEU A 506 7.85 -4.55 33.55
CA LEU A 506 7.92 -5.40 32.35
C LEU A 506 6.64 -5.34 31.51
N SER A 507 5.47 -5.34 32.17
CA SER A 507 4.17 -5.22 31.52
C SER A 507 3.93 -3.81 30.99
N ALA A 508 4.11 -2.81 31.84
CA ALA A 508 3.93 -1.40 31.49
C ALA A 508 4.85 -0.98 30.33
N GLY A 509 6.02 -1.62 30.18
CA GLY A 509 6.89 -1.42 29.02
C GLY A 509 6.15 -1.56 27.69
N GLN A 510 5.27 -2.55 27.54
CA GLN A 510 4.56 -2.82 26.28
C GLN A 510 3.67 -1.65 25.85
N SER A 511 3.18 -0.84 26.78
CA SER A 511 2.34 0.31 26.43
C SER A 511 3.06 1.34 25.58
N GLU A 512 4.39 1.35 25.65
CA GLU A 512 5.21 2.37 25.00
C GLU A 512 5.66 1.98 23.59
N ALA A 513 5.75 0.68 23.29
CA ALA A 513 6.17 0.21 21.97
C ALA A 513 5.04 -0.49 21.20
N LEU A 514 4.30 -1.39 21.87
CA LEU A 514 3.25 -2.19 21.24
C LEU A 514 2.03 -1.33 20.85
N VAL A 515 1.65 -0.36 21.68
CA VAL A 515 0.47 0.49 21.42
C VAL A 515 0.68 1.43 20.23
N PRO A 516 1.80 2.16 20.12
CA PRO A 516 2.15 2.85 18.88
C PRO A 516 2.21 1.91 17.67
N MET A 517 2.67 0.68 17.85
CA MET A 517 2.77 -0.32 16.80
C MET A 517 1.39 -0.78 16.29
N ILE A 518 0.44 -1.03 17.17
CA ILE A 518 -0.95 -1.35 16.81
C ILE A 518 -1.59 -0.15 16.11
N THR A 519 -1.37 1.06 16.63
CA THR A 519 -1.96 2.30 16.09
C THR A 519 -1.49 2.58 14.66
N GLN A 520 -0.21 2.36 14.34
CA GLN A 520 0.31 2.54 12.97
C GLN A 520 -0.20 1.48 11.97
N GLU A 521 -0.59 0.31 12.45
CA GLU A 521 -1.06 -0.78 11.57
C GLU A 521 -2.51 -0.56 11.12
N ILE A 522 -3.28 0.21 11.89
CA ILE A 522 -4.71 0.47 11.63
C ILE A 522 -4.99 1.86 11.02
N PHE A 523 -4.04 2.80 11.05
CA PHE A 523 -4.19 4.17 10.50
C PHE A 523 -3.16 4.50 9.43
N PHE A 524 -3.55 5.34 8.47
CA PHE A 524 -2.66 5.81 7.39
C PHE A 524 -1.70 6.91 7.88
N LEU A 525 -0.58 7.08 7.17
CA LEU A 525 0.51 8.02 7.46
C LEU A 525 0.03 9.46 7.72
N HIS A 526 -0.95 9.94 6.95
CA HIS A 526 -1.47 11.31 7.04
C HIS A 526 -2.45 11.53 8.20
N GLU A 527 -2.92 10.46 8.85
CA GLU A 527 -3.78 10.49 10.06
C GLU A 527 -3.00 10.04 11.30
N ARG A 528 -1.83 9.42 11.09
CA ARG A 528 -1.07 8.69 12.10
C ARG A 528 -0.71 9.55 13.31
N SER A 529 -0.17 10.76 13.10
CA SER A 529 0.28 11.57 14.24
C SER A 529 -0.89 12.08 15.07
N THR A 530 -1.99 12.48 14.41
CA THR A 530 -3.26 12.79 15.07
C THR A 530 -3.78 11.62 15.90
N CYS A 531 -3.86 10.40 15.35
CA CYS A 531 -4.37 9.24 16.07
C CYS A 531 -3.47 8.82 17.24
N MET A 532 -2.14 8.83 17.05
CA MET A 532 -1.18 8.59 18.14
C MET A 532 -1.31 9.65 19.23
N MET A 533 -1.57 10.90 18.86
CA MET A 533 -1.73 11.97 19.85
C MET A 533 -3.10 11.93 20.53
N ILE A 534 -4.17 11.50 19.87
CA ILE A 534 -5.47 11.22 20.53
C ILE A 534 -5.28 10.10 21.55
N GLN A 535 -4.63 9.01 21.16
CA GLN A 535 -4.31 7.88 22.04
C GLN A 535 -3.52 8.35 23.27
N GLN A 536 -2.45 9.12 23.07
CA GLN A 536 -1.62 9.68 24.13
C GLN A 536 -2.39 10.69 25.00
N THR A 537 -3.31 11.47 24.43
CA THR A 537 -4.15 12.42 25.19
C THR A 537 -5.11 11.69 26.10
N ILE A 538 -5.82 10.67 25.59
CA ILE A 538 -6.70 9.82 26.41
C ILE A 538 -5.88 9.17 27.53
N GLN A 539 -4.72 8.62 27.19
CA GLN A 539 -3.81 7.99 28.14
C GLN A 539 -3.36 8.97 29.23
N THR A 540 -2.88 10.16 28.89
CA THR A 540 -2.45 11.16 29.88
C THR A 540 -3.61 11.59 30.76
N ILE A 541 -4.78 11.93 30.20
CA ILE A 541 -5.94 12.37 31.00
C ILE A 541 -6.33 11.30 32.01
N LEU A 542 -6.53 10.06 31.55
CA LEU A 542 -6.94 8.98 32.45
C LEU A 542 -5.83 8.62 33.45
N THR A 543 -4.56 8.72 33.04
CA THR A 543 -3.41 8.47 33.93
C THR A 543 -3.38 9.50 35.05
N THR A 544 -3.54 10.77 34.69
CA THR A 544 -3.59 11.86 35.65
C THR A 544 -4.81 11.74 36.57
N VAL A 545 -6.00 11.39 36.05
CA VAL A 545 -7.19 11.14 36.88
C VAL A 545 -6.90 10.06 37.92
N PHE A 546 -6.35 8.92 37.52
CA PHE A 546 -6.03 7.84 38.45
C PHE A 546 -4.91 8.21 39.45
N THR A 547 -3.92 9.01 39.01
CA THR A 547 -2.80 9.47 39.86
C THR A 547 -3.22 10.53 40.88
N ILE A 548 -4.15 11.43 40.53
CA ILE A 548 -4.71 12.45 41.43
C ILE A 548 -5.41 11.78 42.62
N PHE A 549 -6.08 10.65 42.39
CA PHE A 549 -6.74 9.89 43.45
C PHE A 549 -5.78 9.02 44.29
N ALA A 550 -4.49 8.95 43.96
CA ALA A 550 -3.55 8.10 44.69
C ALA A 550 -3.40 8.52 46.17
N SER A 551 -3.03 9.77 46.45
CA SER A 551 -2.89 10.25 47.83
C SER A 551 -4.19 10.22 48.65
N PRO A 552 -5.37 10.62 48.11
CA PRO A 552 -6.64 10.48 48.83
C PRO A 552 -7.03 9.03 49.15
N ILE A 553 -6.83 8.09 48.21
CA ILE A 553 -7.09 6.65 48.46
C ILE A 553 -6.16 6.12 49.55
N ALA A 554 -4.89 6.54 49.52
CA ALA A 554 -3.89 6.12 50.48
C ALA A 554 -4.20 6.55 51.91
N GLU A 555 -4.73 7.77 52.09
CA GLU A 555 -5.15 8.29 53.39
C GLU A 555 -6.47 7.67 53.87
N ALA A 556 -7.47 7.55 52.99
CA ALA A 556 -8.81 7.11 53.37
C ALA A 556 -8.90 5.60 53.65
N ILE A 557 -8.12 4.79 52.93
CA ILE A 557 -8.14 3.34 53.06
C ILE A 557 -6.75 2.85 53.47
N THR A 558 -5.88 2.61 52.48
CA THR A 558 -4.45 2.33 52.66
C THR A 558 -3.72 2.60 51.34
N PRO A 559 -2.41 2.86 51.34
CA PRO A 559 -1.65 3.07 50.10
C PRO A 559 -1.57 1.81 49.21
N GLN A 560 -1.82 0.61 49.74
CA GLN A 560 -1.89 -0.63 48.97
C GLN A 560 -3.14 -0.70 48.08
N TRP A 561 -4.25 -0.12 48.50
CA TRP A 561 -5.52 -0.17 47.76
C TRP A 561 -5.48 0.60 46.44
N TRP A 562 -4.53 1.53 46.26
CA TRP A 562 -4.26 2.11 44.95
C TRP A 562 -3.83 1.04 43.94
N TYR A 563 -2.98 0.08 44.34
CA TYR A 563 -2.65 -1.08 43.51
C TYR A 563 -3.83 -2.05 43.38
N GLY A 564 -4.63 -2.23 44.43
CA GLY A 564 -5.83 -3.07 44.39
C GLY A 564 -6.84 -2.58 43.35
N LEU A 565 -7.13 -1.27 43.32
CA LEU A 565 -7.94 -0.65 42.28
C LEU A 565 -7.29 -0.80 40.90
N GLY A 566 -5.96 -0.61 40.81
CA GLY A 566 -5.20 -0.86 39.60
C GLY A 566 -5.32 -2.29 39.06
N ALA A 567 -5.34 -3.30 39.93
CA ALA A 567 -5.52 -4.70 39.57
C ALA A 567 -6.92 -4.98 39.01
N ILE A 568 -7.96 -4.39 39.62
CA ILE A 568 -9.35 -4.49 39.13
C ILE A 568 -9.47 -3.84 37.75
N LEU A 569 -8.95 -2.62 37.58
CA LEU A 569 -8.95 -1.93 36.30
C LEU A 569 -8.15 -2.70 35.23
N SER A 570 -7.04 -3.33 35.63
CA SER A 570 -6.26 -4.21 34.74
C SER A 570 -7.07 -5.44 34.31
N GLY A 571 -7.87 -6.02 35.20
CA GLY A 571 -8.82 -7.10 34.89
C GLY A 571 -9.89 -6.68 33.89
N VAL A 572 -10.47 -5.49 34.07
CA VAL A 572 -11.41 -4.91 33.09
C VAL A 572 -10.71 -4.70 31.75
N SER A 573 -9.49 -4.16 31.74
CA SER A 573 -8.69 -3.98 30.53
C SER A 573 -8.40 -5.31 29.82
N PHE A 574 -8.15 -6.39 30.56
CA PHE A 574 -7.95 -7.73 29.99
C PHE A 574 -9.22 -8.25 29.31
N VAL A 575 -10.39 -8.14 29.99
CA VAL A 575 -11.67 -8.56 29.40
C VAL A 575 -11.97 -7.76 28.13
N LEU A 576 -11.76 -6.45 28.16
CA LEU A 576 -11.96 -5.61 26.98
C LEU A 576 -10.98 -5.97 25.85
N ALA A 577 -9.70 -6.17 26.16
CA ALA A 577 -8.70 -6.60 25.17
C ALA A 577 -9.02 -7.97 24.57
N LEU A 578 -9.56 -8.89 25.38
CA LEU A 578 -9.92 -10.24 24.97
C LEU A 578 -11.04 -10.24 23.92
N PHE A 579 -12.07 -9.40 24.08
CA PHE A 579 -13.24 -9.40 23.21
C PHE A 579 -13.22 -8.35 22.09
N PHE A 580 -12.45 -7.27 22.24
CA PHE A 580 -12.55 -6.11 21.35
C PHE A 580 -11.26 -5.73 20.61
N VAL A 581 -10.10 -6.32 20.96
CA VAL A 581 -8.84 -6.07 20.24
C VAL A 581 -8.59 -7.22 19.26
N PRO A 582 -8.71 -7.00 17.94
CA PRO A 582 -8.37 -7.99 16.94
C PRO A 582 -6.84 -8.08 16.76
N GLU A 583 -6.37 -9.18 16.17
CA GLU A 583 -4.97 -9.27 15.74
C GLU A 583 -4.71 -8.30 14.57
N THR A 584 -3.63 -7.51 14.68
CA THR A 584 -3.26 -6.46 13.70
C THR A 584 -2.00 -6.79 12.90
N LYS A 585 -1.29 -7.89 13.22
CA LYS A 585 -0.16 -8.36 12.40
C LYS A 585 -0.64 -8.63 10.97
N TYR A 586 -0.11 -7.87 10.01
CA TYR A 586 -0.38 -8.04 8.58
C TYR A 586 0.91 -7.89 7.77
N TYR A 587 1.14 -8.81 6.82
CA TYR A 587 2.32 -8.75 5.95
C TYR A 587 2.08 -7.71 4.85
N ARG A 588 3.04 -6.79 4.66
CA ARG A 588 3.02 -5.82 3.57
C ARG A 588 4.37 -5.77 2.88
N PRO A 589 4.41 -5.73 1.54
CA PRO A 589 5.65 -5.55 0.80
C PRO A 589 6.25 -4.17 1.05
N LYS A 590 7.58 -4.06 0.92
CA LYS A 590 8.35 -2.82 1.15
C LYS A 590 7.82 -1.65 0.30
N ALA A 591 7.42 -1.94 -0.93
CA ALA A 591 6.87 -0.95 -1.87
C ALA A 591 5.57 -0.29 -1.36
N ALA A 592 4.77 -0.96 -0.52
CA ALA A 592 3.56 -0.36 0.05
C ALA A 592 3.84 0.82 0.99
N TYR A 593 5.07 0.95 1.50
CA TYR A 593 5.50 2.05 2.36
C TYR A 593 6.26 3.14 1.60
N GLN A 594 6.55 2.94 0.32
CA GLN A 594 7.30 3.87 -0.53
C GLN A 594 6.48 4.26 -1.74
N ALA A 595 5.68 5.32 -1.64
CA ALA A 595 5.04 5.92 -2.80
C ALA A 595 6.13 6.48 -3.75
N GLY A 596 6.47 5.73 -4.80
CA GLY A 596 7.43 6.12 -5.84
C GLY A 596 8.91 5.80 -5.57
N GLY A 597 9.23 4.87 -4.66
CA GLY A 597 10.60 4.35 -4.49
C GLY A 597 10.92 3.26 -5.52
N SER A 598 12.08 3.33 -6.18
CA SER A 598 12.58 2.23 -7.00
C SER A 598 13.13 1.13 -6.08
N SER A 599 12.34 0.10 -5.80
CA SER A 599 12.86 -1.21 -5.44
C SER A 599 12.89 -2.08 -6.71
N ASP A 600 13.99 -2.79 -6.93
CA ASP A 600 14.19 -3.76 -8.04
C ASP A 600 13.29 -5.02 -7.91
N ASP A 601 12.31 -5.00 -6.99
CA ASP A 601 11.31 -6.04 -6.83
C ASP A 601 10.17 -5.84 -7.85
N GLU A 602 9.80 -6.91 -8.54
CA GLU A 602 8.74 -6.99 -9.58
C GLU A 602 7.33 -6.58 -9.10
N ASN A 603 7.17 -6.26 -7.80
CA ASN A 603 5.91 -5.79 -7.21
C ASN A 603 5.81 -4.25 -7.23
N VAL A 604 5.38 -3.70 -8.36
CA VAL A 604 4.98 -2.27 -8.45
C VAL A 604 3.73 -2.07 -7.61
N VAL A 605 3.87 -1.53 -6.40
CA VAL A 605 2.72 -1.16 -5.59
C VAL A 605 2.18 0.19 -6.09
N GLU A 606 0.99 0.14 -6.67
CA GLU A 606 0.28 1.29 -7.21
C GLU A 606 0.04 2.37 -6.13
N VAL A 607 0.19 3.63 -6.49
CA VAL A 607 0.01 4.76 -5.58
C VAL A 607 -1.50 5.00 -5.39
N CYS A 608 -2.09 4.41 -4.36
CA CYS A 608 -3.54 4.53 -4.12
C CYS A 608 -3.93 5.89 -3.52
N THR A 609 -4.65 6.70 -4.29
CA THR A 609 -5.34 7.92 -3.80
C THR A 609 -6.79 7.64 -3.38
N GLU A 610 -7.35 6.50 -3.78
CA GLU A 610 -8.66 6.00 -3.39
C GLU A 610 -8.53 4.57 -2.84
N ARG A 611 -9.38 4.19 -1.88
CA ARG A 611 -9.32 2.85 -1.29
C ARG A 611 -9.86 1.84 -2.30
N PRO A 612 -9.17 0.72 -2.54
CA PRO A 612 -9.69 -0.33 -3.41
C PRO A 612 -10.99 -0.91 -2.83
N GLU A 613 -11.89 -1.34 -3.72
CA GLU A 613 -13.07 -2.09 -3.30
C GLU A 613 -12.64 -3.41 -2.64
N LEU A 614 -13.38 -3.83 -1.61
CA LEU A 614 -13.05 -5.05 -0.87
C LEU A 614 -13.32 -6.28 -1.75
N ASP A 615 -12.29 -7.10 -1.91
CA ASP A 615 -12.35 -8.33 -2.69
C ASP A 615 -12.77 -9.51 -1.81
N TYR A 616 -14.07 -9.83 -1.84
CA TYR A 616 -14.65 -10.98 -1.15
C TYR A 616 -14.56 -12.29 -1.94
N VAL A 617 -14.01 -12.25 -3.17
CA VAL A 617 -13.89 -13.42 -4.06
C VAL A 617 -12.59 -14.15 -3.79
N ASN A 618 -11.48 -13.41 -3.70
CA ASN A 618 -10.15 -13.99 -3.45
C ASN A 618 -9.79 -14.05 -1.96
N PHE A 619 -10.37 -13.16 -1.12
CA PHE A 619 -10.07 -13.10 0.31
C PHE A 619 -11.29 -13.46 1.16
N ALA A 620 -11.04 -14.20 2.24
CA ALA A 620 -12.09 -14.59 3.17
C ALA A 620 -12.65 -13.35 3.92
N PRO A 621 -13.98 -13.25 4.10
CA PRO A 621 -14.58 -12.10 4.76
C PRO A 621 -14.10 -11.97 6.21
N ARG A 622 -14.03 -10.72 6.68
CA ARG A 622 -13.73 -10.40 8.08
C ARG A 622 -14.87 -10.87 8.97
N THR A 623 -14.58 -11.78 9.90
CA THR A 623 -15.53 -12.35 10.86
C THR A 623 -15.00 -12.19 12.29
N PHE A 624 -15.86 -12.34 13.29
CA PHE A 624 -15.42 -12.31 14.69
C PHE A 624 -14.33 -13.36 14.97
N ARG A 625 -14.45 -14.56 14.35
CA ARG A 625 -13.46 -15.62 14.47
C ARG A 625 -12.15 -15.26 13.77
N SER A 626 -12.18 -14.52 12.66
CA SER A 626 -10.95 -14.06 11.99
C SER A 626 -10.18 -13.06 12.83
N ASP A 627 -10.91 -12.14 13.46
CA ASP A 627 -10.39 -11.02 14.25
C ASP A 627 -9.85 -11.49 15.61
N MET A 628 -10.56 -12.41 16.26
CA MET A 628 -10.23 -12.93 17.58
C MET A 628 -9.27 -14.14 17.53
N ARG A 629 -8.43 -14.26 16.50
CA ARG A 629 -7.30 -15.19 16.50
C ARG A 629 -6.20 -14.70 17.44
N LEU A 630 -5.50 -15.63 18.11
CA LEU A 630 -4.37 -15.28 18.98
C LEU A 630 -3.10 -14.95 18.18
N TRP A 631 -2.91 -15.61 17.04
CA TRP A 631 -1.84 -15.35 16.08
C TRP A 631 -2.32 -15.69 14.66
N ILE A 632 -1.65 -15.09 13.67
CA ILE A 632 -1.92 -15.31 12.24
C ILE A 632 -0.74 -16.10 11.64
N GLY A 633 -1.05 -17.23 11.00
CA GLY A 633 -0.04 -18.09 10.38
C GLY A 633 0.82 -18.87 11.38
N LYS A 634 1.97 -19.37 10.91
CA LYS A 634 2.97 -20.03 11.76
C LYS A 634 3.87 -18.96 12.42
N PRO A 635 4.14 -19.04 13.73
CA PRO A 635 5.06 -18.12 14.40
C PRO A 635 6.44 -18.10 13.74
N GLU A 636 6.94 -16.90 13.44
CA GLU A 636 8.19 -16.70 12.70
C GLU A 636 9.36 -16.46 13.66
N TRP A 637 9.74 -17.49 14.42
CA TRP A 637 10.77 -17.38 15.47
C TRP A 637 12.13 -16.87 14.96
N ASN A 638 12.48 -17.18 13.71
CA ASN A 638 13.72 -16.70 13.09
C ASN A 638 13.81 -15.17 13.04
N LYS A 639 12.67 -14.47 12.90
CA LYS A 639 12.62 -13.00 12.87
C LYS A 639 12.99 -12.38 14.21
N VAL A 640 12.84 -13.10 15.34
CA VAL A 640 13.21 -12.58 16.68
C VAL A 640 14.68 -12.20 16.72
N VAL A 641 15.56 -13.10 16.28
CA VAL A 641 17.02 -12.89 16.26
C VAL A 641 17.38 -11.78 15.26
N GLU A 642 16.70 -11.78 14.11
CA GLU A 642 16.87 -10.78 13.08
C GLU A 642 16.55 -9.36 13.59
N ILE A 643 15.45 -9.20 14.32
CA ILE A 643 15.04 -7.91 14.90
C ILE A 643 16.09 -7.41 15.90
N PHE A 644 16.63 -8.27 16.76
CA PHE A 644 17.68 -7.83 17.68
C PHE A 644 18.90 -7.31 16.93
N THR A 645 19.40 -8.07 15.96
CA THR A 645 20.55 -7.64 15.15
C THR A 645 20.29 -6.33 14.42
N GLN A 646 19.10 -6.15 13.85
CA GLN A 646 18.67 -4.91 13.20
C GLN A 646 18.54 -3.75 14.20
N SER A 647 17.91 -3.95 15.35
CA SER A 647 17.74 -2.95 16.41
C SER A 647 19.09 -2.41 16.90
N PHE A 648 20.08 -3.28 17.13
CA PHE A 648 21.41 -2.84 17.55
C PHE A 648 22.17 -2.11 16.43
N ALA A 649 22.02 -2.54 15.17
CA ALA A 649 22.63 -1.83 14.04
C ALA A 649 22.07 -0.40 13.89
N LEU A 650 20.77 -0.21 14.14
CA LEU A 650 20.10 1.10 14.05
C LEU A 650 20.62 2.12 15.08
N ILE A 651 21.16 1.68 16.22
CA ILE A 651 21.76 2.60 17.22
C ILE A 651 22.92 3.37 16.61
N LEU A 652 23.67 2.76 15.69
CA LEU A 652 24.82 3.40 15.05
C LEU A 652 24.43 4.52 14.10
N PHE A 653 23.14 4.69 13.79
CA PHE A 653 22.68 5.77 12.93
C PHE A 653 22.62 7.07 13.73
N PRO A 654 23.32 8.14 13.29
CA PRO A 654 23.42 9.37 14.07
C PRO A 654 22.07 10.01 14.41
N ASN A 655 21.11 9.96 13.48
CA ASN A 655 19.77 10.51 13.71
C ASN A 655 18.93 9.66 14.67
N VAL A 656 19.13 8.33 14.69
CA VAL A 656 18.49 7.43 15.65
C VAL A 656 19.10 7.67 17.03
N LEU A 657 20.42 7.62 17.17
CA LEU A 657 21.12 7.85 18.44
C LEU A 657 20.74 9.18 19.10
N TRP A 658 20.68 10.25 18.31
CA TRP A 658 20.25 11.55 18.81
C TRP A 658 18.81 11.51 19.37
N ALA A 659 17.88 10.94 18.60
CA ALA A 659 16.47 10.83 18.99
C ALA A 659 16.30 9.97 20.26
N LEU A 660 17.08 8.88 20.36
CA LEU A 660 17.18 8.04 21.56
C LEU A 660 17.61 8.86 22.78
N CYS A 661 18.75 9.54 22.69
CA CYS A 661 19.31 10.32 23.79
C CYS A 661 18.36 11.42 24.28
N LEU A 662 17.75 12.15 23.36
CA LEU A 662 16.78 13.19 23.69
C LEU A 662 15.56 12.62 24.43
N ASN A 663 15.06 11.47 23.98
CA ASN A 663 13.93 10.78 24.62
C ASN A 663 14.26 10.27 26.00
N GLY A 664 15.40 9.59 26.14
CA GLY A 664 15.86 9.05 27.41
C GLY A 664 16.10 10.14 28.45
N LEU A 665 16.73 11.24 28.04
CA LEU A 665 16.97 12.39 28.89
C LEU A 665 15.66 13.03 29.36
N THR A 666 14.76 13.38 28.43
CA THR A 666 13.50 14.06 28.80
C THR A 666 12.58 13.17 29.65
N LEU A 667 12.55 11.85 29.43
CA LEU A 667 11.86 10.94 30.35
C LEU A 667 12.54 10.91 31.73
N GLY A 668 13.87 10.78 31.76
CA GLY A 668 14.64 10.71 33.01
C GLY A 668 14.47 11.95 33.87
N VAL A 669 14.50 13.15 33.27
CA VAL A 669 14.27 14.41 33.98
C VAL A 669 12.82 14.53 34.45
N ASN A 670 11.85 14.08 33.65
CA ASN A 670 10.45 14.04 34.09
C ASN A 670 10.26 13.14 35.32
N ILE A 671 10.93 11.99 35.37
CA ILE A 671 10.92 11.11 36.57
C ILE A 671 11.66 11.77 37.74
N ALA A 672 12.80 12.42 37.51
CA ALA A 672 13.54 13.15 38.53
C ALA A 672 12.71 14.26 39.20
N ILE A 673 11.89 14.99 38.42
CA ILE A 673 10.90 15.92 38.98
C ILE A 673 9.84 15.13 39.76
N GLY A 674 9.33 14.03 39.19
CA GLY A 674 8.33 13.15 39.80
C GLY A 674 8.74 12.53 41.14
N THR A 675 10.03 12.26 41.38
CA THR A 675 10.55 11.70 42.64
C THR A 675 10.82 12.75 43.71
N THR A 676 10.90 14.04 43.34
CA THR A 676 11.31 15.12 44.24
C THR A 676 10.19 16.11 44.56
N TYR A 677 9.20 16.30 43.69
CA TYR A 677 8.17 17.33 43.90
C TYR A 677 7.36 17.12 45.19
N GLY A 678 7.06 15.85 45.52
CA GLY A 678 6.23 15.50 46.67
C GLY A 678 6.84 15.98 47.98
N SER A 679 8.13 15.72 48.19
CA SER A 679 8.83 16.14 49.40
C SER A 679 8.97 17.66 49.49
N ILE A 680 9.13 18.35 48.35
CA ILE A 680 9.23 19.82 48.30
C ILE A 680 7.91 20.49 48.71
N VAL A 681 6.77 20.04 48.17
CA VAL A 681 5.48 20.69 48.47
C VAL A 681 4.96 20.38 49.88
N THR A 682 5.34 19.23 50.44
CA THR A 682 4.99 18.86 51.82
C THR A 682 5.91 19.50 52.85
N ALA A 683 7.13 19.86 52.46
CA ALA A 683 8.07 20.54 53.34
C ALA A 683 7.71 22.03 53.55
N PRO A 684 8.24 22.66 54.61
CA PRO A 684 8.19 24.12 54.75
C PRO A 684 8.85 24.80 53.54
N PRO A 685 8.28 25.90 53.01
CA PRO A 685 7.24 26.76 53.58
C PRO A 685 5.79 26.39 53.23
N TYR A 686 5.55 25.44 52.32
CA TYR A 686 4.21 25.21 51.75
C TYR A 686 3.33 24.28 52.58
N ASN A 687 3.93 23.31 53.29
CA ASN A 687 3.27 22.43 54.25
C ASN A 687 1.97 21.80 53.72
N TRP A 688 1.96 21.36 52.45
CA TRP A 688 0.79 20.69 51.90
C TRP A 688 0.52 19.38 52.65
N PRO A 689 -0.75 19.05 52.95
CA PRO A 689 -1.11 17.73 53.45
C PRO A 689 -0.67 16.65 52.46
N GLN A 690 -0.16 15.52 52.96
CA GLN A 690 0.26 14.40 52.13
C GLN A 690 -0.87 13.90 51.22
N SER A 691 -2.12 14.01 51.69
CA SER A 691 -3.34 13.65 50.95
C SER A 691 -3.63 14.51 49.72
N SER A 692 -3.05 15.71 49.66
CA SER A 692 -3.19 16.64 48.54
C SER A 692 -1.99 16.64 47.59
N ALA A 693 -0.89 15.95 47.93
CA ALA A 693 0.35 15.98 47.14
C ALA A 693 0.14 15.53 45.68
N SER A 694 -0.64 14.46 45.46
CA SER A 694 -0.97 13.98 44.10
C SER A 694 -1.70 14.99 43.23
N TYR A 695 -2.41 15.97 43.80
CA TYR A 695 -3.16 16.98 43.04
C TYR A 695 -2.26 17.87 42.18
N ALA A 696 -0.97 17.96 42.49
CA ALA A 696 0.02 18.64 41.66
C ALA A 696 0.06 18.10 40.21
N ASN A 697 -0.32 16.84 39.99
CA ASN A 697 -0.34 16.23 38.65
C ASN A 697 -1.49 16.75 37.77
N ALA A 698 -2.49 17.46 38.31
CA ALA A 698 -3.65 17.92 37.54
C ALA A 698 -3.30 18.79 36.33
N GLY A 699 -2.17 19.50 36.38
CA GLY A 699 -1.67 20.27 35.23
C GLY A 699 -1.38 19.41 34.00
N GLN A 700 -1.11 18.11 34.15
CA GLN A 700 -0.87 17.20 33.02
C GLN A 700 -2.11 17.03 32.12
N ILE A 701 -3.33 17.20 32.65
CA ILE A 701 -4.56 17.23 31.85
C ILE A 701 -4.51 18.42 30.88
N VAL A 702 -4.18 19.61 31.39
CA VAL A 702 -4.03 20.82 30.57
C VAL A 702 -2.92 20.62 29.54
N THR A 703 -1.78 20.06 29.96
CA THR A 703 -0.67 19.70 29.07
C THR A 703 -1.14 18.81 27.92
N SER A 704 -1.94 17.77 28.19
CA SER A 704 -2.43 16.87 27.14
C SER A 704 -3.37 17.57 26.15
N LEU A 705 -4.25 18.45 26.64
CA LEU A 705 -5.19 19.23 25.82
C LEU A 705 -4.47 20.26 24.93
N VAL A 706 -3.32 20.79 25.38
CA VAL A 706 -2.46 21.68 24.58
C VAL A 706 -1.54 20.89 23.64
N ALA A 707 -1.03 19.73 24.07
CA ALA A 707 -0.18 18.86 23.27
C ALA A 707 -0.90 18.32 22.02
N LEU A 708 -2.20 18.00 22.13
CA LEU A 708 -2.99 17.48 21.02
C LEU A 708 -3.02 18.41 19.77
N PRO A 709 -3.40 19.69 19.87
CA PRO A 709 -3.35 20.60 18.73
C PRO A 709 -1.92 20.92 18.29
N CYS A 710 -0.93 20.96 19.20
CA CYS A 710 0.45 21.28 18.84
C CYS A 710 1.14 20.14 18.06
N PHE A 711 1.06 18.91 18.57
CA PHE A 711 1.85 17.77 18.07
C PHE A 711 1.02 16.75 17.26
N GLY A 712 -0.31 16.79 17.35
CA GLY A 712 -1.21 16.03 16.49
C GLY A 712 -1.64 16.86 15.28
N PHE A 713 -2.77 17.57 15.41
CA PHE A 713 -3.38 18.32 14.30
C PHE A 713 -2.43 19.34 13.66
N GLY A 714 -1.66 20.06 14.48
CA GLY A 714 -0.69 21.05 14.02
C GLY A 714 0.46 20.44 13.23
N SER A 715 0.96 19.28 13.66
CA SER A 715 2.03 18.54 12.98
C SER A 715 1.58 18.03 11.61
N ASP A 716 0.40 17.40 11.53
CA ASP A 716 -0.14 16.91 10.25
C ASP A 716 -0.47 18.08 9.29
N LYS A 717 -0.97 19.20 9.81
CA LYS A 717 -1.22 20.41 9.01
C LYS A 717 0.08 21.01 8.48
N LEU A 718 1.14 21.03 9.30
CA LEU A 718 2.46 21.52 8.90
C LEU A 718 3.06 20.66 7.78
N ILE A 719 2.93 19.33 7.89
CA ILE A 719 3.38 18.38 6.87
C ILE A 719 2.65 18.62 5.55
N LYS A 720 1.31 18.71 5.56
CA LYS A 720 0.52 18.99 4.36
C LYS A 720 0.88 20.34 3.74
N TRP A 721 1.11 21.35 4.57
CA TRP A 721 1.50 22.69 4.11
C TRP A 721 2.87 22.72 3.42
N PHE A 722 3.89 22.08 4.00
CA PHE A 722 5.20 21.99 3.37
C PHE A 722 5.20 21.08 2.14
N ALA A 723 4.45 19.97 2.16
CA ALA A 723 4.29 19.09 1.01
C ALA A 723 3.62 19.81 -0.16
N GLY A 724 2.58 20.61 0.09
CA GLY A 724 1.93 21.45 -0.93
C GLY A 724 2.87 22.46 -1.57
N ARG A 725 3.86 22.98 -0.84
CA ARG A 725 4.91 23.88 -1.36
C ARG A 725 6.05 23.18 -2.10
N ARG A 726 6.13 21.85 -2.04
CA ARG A 726 7.23 21.04 -2.59
C ARG A 726 6.73 19.99 -3.59
N ASN A 727 5.80 20.36 -4.45
CA ASN A 727 5.20 19.48 -5.47
C ASN A 727 4.66 18.15 -4.88
N GLY A 728 4.13 18.19 -3.66
CA GLY A 728 3.58 17.03 -2.97
C GLY A 728 4.57 16.13 -2.23
N ILE A 729 5.86 16.50 -2.18
CA ILE A 729 6.91 15.69 -1.53
C ILE A 729 6.95 15.96 -0.02
N HIS A 730 6.82 14.90 0.76
CA HIS A 730 7.02 14.90 2.19
C HIS A 730 8.44 14.41 2.54
N GLU A 731 9.15 15.22 3.33
CA GLU A 731 10.43 14.86 3.95
C GLU A 731 10.22 14.72 5.48
N PRO A 732 10.64 13.61 6.11
CA PRO A 732 10.44 13.39 7.54
C PRO A 732 11.05 14.48 8.44
N GLU A 733 12.09 15.21 8.00
CA GLU A 733 12.73 16.30 8.74
C GLU A 733 11.75 17.40 9.13
N ILE A 734 10.68 17.61 8.35
CA ILE A 734 9.64 18.60 8.67
C ILE A 734 8.98 18.31 10.03
N ARG A 735 8.97 17.05 10.48
CA ARG A 735 8.48 16.67 11.81
C ARG A 735 9.30 17.24 12.96
N LEU A 736 10.55 17.64 12.73
CA LEU A 736 11.41 18.21 13.77
C LEU A 736 11.10 19.68 14.05
N ILE A 737 10.37 20.39 13.19
CA ILE A 737 10.06 21.82 13.39
C ILE A 737 9.22 22.04 14.68
N PRO A 738 8.14 21.29 14.93
CA PRO A 738 7.39 21.39 16.19
C PRO A 738 8.22 21.08 17.44
N LEU A 739 9.39 20.44 17.35
CA LEU A 739 10.25 20.11 18.49
C LEU A 739 10.86 21.36 19.15
N ALA A 740 11.02 22.46 18.42
CA ALA A 740 11.64 23.66 18.96
C ALA A 740 10.88 24.21 20.18
N PHE A 741 9.54 24.23 20.11
CA PHE A 741 8.69 24.73 21.17
C PHE A 741 8.81 23.95 22.51
N PRO A 742 8.62 22.61 22.56
CA PRO A 742 8.77 21.85 23.80
C PRO A 742 10.18 21.91 24.36
N ILE A 743 11.23 21.99 23.54
CA ILE A 743 12.60 22.11 24.03
C ILE A 743 12.83 23.44 24.75
N VAL A 744 12.37 24.56 24.19
CA VAL A 744 12.46 25.87 24.84
C VAL A 744 11.72 25.86 26.17
N VAL A 745 10.49 25.31 26.19
CA VAL A 745 9.72 25.13 27.44
C VAL A 745 10.47 24.27 28.45
N GLY A 746 11.11 23.19 28.01
CA GLY A 746 11.81 22.25 28.89
C GLY A 746 13.08 22.82 29.50
N VAL A 747 13.89 23.51 28.69
CA VAL A 747 15.09 24.22 29.14
C VAL A 747 14.72 25.26 30.20
N PHE A 748 13.71 26.08 29.91
CA PHE A 748 13.21 27.09 30.85
C PHE A 748 12.68 26.44 32.14
N THR A 749 11.87 25.40 32.00
CA THR A 749 11.19 24.75 33.13
C THR A 749 12.16 24.02 34.05
N ALA A 750 13.17 23.33 33.50
CA ALA A 750 14.18 22.66 34.31
C ALA A 750 15.00 23.66 35.14
N VAL A 751 15.41 24.79 34.56
CA VAL A 751 16.09 25.87 35.31
C VAL A 751 15.18 26.43 36.39
N LEU A 752 13.92 26.72 36.04
CA LEU A 752 12.95 27.27 36.98
C LEU A 752 12.71 26.32 38.16
N TYR A 753 12.60 25.01 37.91
CA TYR A 753 12.43 24.01 38.96
C TYR A 753 13.64 23.92 39.88
N GLY A 754 14.86 23.89 39.32
CA GLY A 754 16.10 23.88 40.11
C GLY A 754 16.24 25.10 41.01
N LEU A 755 16.01 26.30 40.45
CA LEU A 755 16.09 27.56 41.22
C LEU A 755 14.99 27.65 42.28
N ALA A 756 13.77 27.23 41.95
CA ALA A 756 12.66 27.23 42.90
C ALA A 756 12.92 26.24 44.04
N ALA A 757 13.45 25.06 43.76
CA ALA A 757 13.75 24.05 44.77
C ALA A 757 14.93 24.45 45.68
N THR A 758 15.92 25.20 45.18
CA THR A 758 17.00 25.76 46.01
C THR A 758 16.52 26.91 46.90
N TYR A 759 15.58 27.73 46.44
CA TYR A 759 15.07 28.90 47.17
C TYR A 759 13.54 28.86 47.37
N PRO A 760 12.99 27.87 48.09
CA PRO A 760 11.54 27.68 48.19
C PRO A 760 10.81 28.87 48.83
N GLU A 761 11.46 29.66 49.67
CA GLU A 761 10.86 30.86 50.26
C GLU A 761 10.60 32.00 49.25
N LYS A 762 11.29 32.02 48.10
CA LYS A 762 11.20 33.09 47.10
C LYS A 762 10.17 32.83 46.02
N TYR A 763 9.74 31.58 45.87
CA TYR A 763 8.84 31.15 44.81
C TYR A 763 7.50 30.69 45.38
N HIS A 764 6.44 30.82 44.58
CA HIS A 764 5.12 30.30 44.94
C HIS A 764 5.04 28.80 44.63
N TRP A 765 4.28 28.01 45.41
CA TRP A 765 4.10 26.56 45.20
C TRP A 765 3.65 26.21 43.78
N PHE A 766 2.93 27.13 43.13
CA PHE A 766 2.46 26.98 41.75
C PHE A 766 3.61 26.75 40.77
N THR A 767 4.82 27.23 41.09
CA THR A 767 6.02 27.02 40.28
C THR A 767 6.32 25.54 40.08
N TYR A 768 6.17 24.70 41.11
CA TYR A 768 6.44 23.26 41.00
C TYR A 768 5.32 22.52 40.27
N VAL A 769 4.06 22.90 40.54
CA VAL A 769 2.89 22.35 39.85
C VAL A 769 2.96 22.66 38.35
N TRP A 770 3.31 23.91 38.01
CA TRP A 770 3.58 24.32 36.63
C TRP A 770 4.76 23.56 36.04
N ALA A 771 5.88 23.44 36.77
CA ALA A 771 7.07 22.78 36.26
C ALA A 771 6.85 21.30 35.96
N LEU A 772 6.09 20.60 36.81
CA LEU A 772 5.68 19.22 36.59
C LEU A 772 4.87 19.09 35.29
N ALA A 773 3.90 19.98 35.07
CA ALA A 773 3.07 19.96 33.86
C ALA A 773 3.82 20.40 32.59
N ALA A 774 4.64 21.45 32.68
CA ALA A 774 5.36 22.03 31.56
C ALA A 774 6.56 21.17 31.11
N TYR A 775 7.27 20.53 32.04
CA TYR A 775 8.32 19.58 31.65
C TYR A 775 7.71 18.29 31.10
N TYR A 776 6.55 17.86 31.61
CA TYR A 776 5.79 16.77 30.99
C TYR A 776 5.38 17.10 29.54
N PHE A 777 5.05 18.36 29.24
CA PHE A 777 4.81 18.82 27.87
C PHE A 777 6.06 18.66 26.99
N THR A 778 7.24 18.97 27.53
CA THR A 778 8.53 18.74 26.84
C THR A 778 8.75 17.27 26.54
N PHE A 779 8.55 16.40 27.54
CA PHE A 779 8.69 14.95 27.36
C PHE A 779 7.72 14.43 26.29
N VAL A 780 6.43 14.76 26.37
CA VAL A 780 5.42 14.32 25.39
C VAL A 780 5.78 14.80 23.98
N GLY A 781 6.18 16.07 23.84
CA GLY A 781 6.59 16.63 22.55
C GLY A 781 7.84 15.95 21.97
N ALA A 782 8.89 15.78 22.78
CA ALA A 782 10.11 15.08 22.38
C ALA A 782 9.85 13.62 22.00
N ASN A 783 8.96 12.95 22.73
CA ASN A 783 8.59 11.57 22.48
C ASN A 783 7.85 11.39 21.16
N ILE A 784 6.74 12.11 20.97
CA ILE A 784 5.91 11.97 19.77
C ILE A 784 6.68 12.41 18.52
N VAL A 785 7.41 13.53 18.58
CA VAL A 785 8.17 14.01 17.42
C VAL A 785 9.29 13.04 17.05
N ALA A 786 10.05 12.52 18.02
CA ALA A 786 11.13 11.57 17.74
C ALA A 786 10.60 10.25 17.15
N ILE A 787 9.57 9.67 17.78
CA ILE A 787 8.95 8.42 17.32
C ILE A 787 8.42 8.58 15.89
N THR A 788 7.65 9.64 15.62
CA THR A 788 7.12 9.88 14.27
C THR A 788 8.20 10.21 13.25
N TYR A 789 9.24 10.96 13.62
CA TYR A 789 10.39 11.25 12.75
C TYR A 789 11.16 9.98 12.36
N LEU A 790 11.46 9.09 13.32
CA LEU A 790 12.19 7.86 13.05
C LEU A 790 11.39 6.89 12.19
N LEU A 791 10.10 6.75 12.50
CA LEU A 791 9.18 5.88 11.76
C LEU A 791 9.01 6.34 10.32
N ASP A 792 8.91 7.65 10.09
CA ASP A 792 8.84 8.19 8.75
C ASP A 792 10.20 8.15 8.05
N SER A 793 11.32 8.25 8.77
CA SER A 793 12.68 8.17 8.20
C SER A 793 13.03 6.76 7.70
N TYR A 794 12.53 5.72 8.36
CA TYR A 794 12.88 4.33 8.10
C TYR A 794 11.66 3.41 8.27
N PRO A 795 10.62 3.56 7.43
CA PRO A 795 9.37 2.83 7.58
C PRO A 795 9.56 1.30 7.48
N GLN A 796 10.56 0.83 6.71
CA GLN A 796 10.85 -0.60 6.58
C GLN A 796 11.33 -1.24 7.90
N ARG A 797 11.94 -0.44 8.79
CA ARG A 797 12.51 -0.89 10.07
C ARG A 797 11.69 -0.39 11.27
N ALA A 798 10.41 -0.10 11.07
CA ALA A 798 9.54 0.45 12.10
C ALA A 798 9.50 -0.40 13.38
N GLY A 799 9.41 -1.73 13.26
CA GLY A 799 9.44 -2.65 14.40
C GLY A 799 10.76 -2.56 15.21
N PRO A 800 11.92 -2.85 14.60
CA PRO A 800 13.23 -2.70 15.24
C PRO A 800 13.52 -1.31 15.83
N LEU A 801 13.01 -0.24 15.21
CA LEU A 801 13.14 1.13 15.72
C LEU A 801 12.33 1.37 16.98
N LEU A 802 11.08 0.90 17.03
CA LEU A 802 10.23 1.01 18.22
C LEU A 802 10.79 0.21 19.39
N VAL A 803 11.37 -0.97 19.12
CA VAL A 803 12.07 -1.76 20.15
C VAL A 803 13.16 -0.91 20.79
N ILE A 804 14.06 -0.35 19.97
CA ILE A 804 15.26 0.28 20.48
C ILE A 804 14.99 1.64 21.13
N ILE A 805 14.06 2.44 20.59
CA ILE A 805 13.67 3.71 21.20
C ILE A 805 13.01 3.54 22.54
N CYS A 806 12.08 2.62 22.69
CA CYS A 806 11.40 2.43 23.96
C CYS A 806 12.27 1.70 24.97
N ALA A 807 13.12 0.76 24.53
CA ALA A 807 14.05 0.04 25.40
C ALA A 807 15.14 0.95 25.96
N LEU A 808 15.91 1.62 25.09
CA LEU A 808 17.04 2.46 25.53
C LEU A 808 16.57 3.71 26.25
N ARG A 809 15.39 4.26 25.92
CA ARG A 809 14.79 5.34 26.69
C ARG A 809 14.59 4.93 28.15
N GLY A 810 14.09 3.72 28.41
CA GLY A 810 13.95 3.19 29.77
C GLY A 810 15.30 3.08 30.51
N VAL A 811 16.33 2.55 29.82
CA VAL A 811 17.69 2.42 30.38
C VAL A 811 18.33 3.79 30.68
N MET A 812 18.25 4.73 29.74
CA MET A 812 18.81 6.09 29.94
C MET A 812 18.04 6.89 30.98
N SER A 813 16.71 6.77 30.98
CA SER A 813 15.85 7.37 32.00
C SER A 813 16.19 6.85 33.39
N PHE A 814 16.42 5.54 33.53
CA PHE A 814 16.92 4.95 34.77
C PHE A 814 18.25 5.57 35.19
N GLY A 815 19.23 5.70 34.28
CA GLY A 815 20.52 6.32 34.61
C GLY A 815 20.39 7.76 35.14
N VAL A 816 19.55 8.58 34.50
CA VAL A 816 19.29 9.98 34.92
C VAL A 816 18.55 10.04 36.26
N SER A 817 17.50 9.24 36.43
CA SER A 817 16.67 9.24 37.65
C SER A 817 17.32 8.53 38.83
N TYR A 818 18.22 7.57 38.59
CA TYR A 818 18.98 6.89 39.65
C TYR A 818 20.05 7.82 40.22
N GLY A 819 20.69 8.61 39.34
CA GLY A 819 21.72 9.56 39.72
C GLY A 819 21.21 10.84 40.39
N ILE A 820 19.89 11.09 40.44
CA ILE A 820 19.38 12.41 40.87
C ILE A 820 19.61 12.70 42.35
N THR A 821 19.30 11.76 43.25
CA THR A 821 19.45 11.94 44.70
C THR A 821 20.89 12.28 45.08
N PRO A 822 21.92 11.48 44.70
CA PRO A 822 23.30 11.81 45.03
C PRO A 822 23.79 13.08 44.31
N PHE A 823 23.20 13.42 43.16
CA PHE A 823 23.56 14.65 42.44
C PHE A 823 23.03 15.91 43.12
N ILE A 824 21.80 15.87 43.64
CA ILE A 824 21.22 16.94 44.45
C ILE A 824 21.99 17.10 45.75
N GLU A 825 22.35 16.00 46.42
CA GLU A 825 23.13 16.06 47.67
C GLU A 825 24.50 16.72 47.47
N ARG A 826 25.15 16.47 46.32
CA ARG A 826 26.48 17.02 46.03
C ARG A 826 26.46 18.46 45.52
N ASN A 827 25.55 18.77 44.59
CA ASN A 827 25.57 20.01 43.80
C ASN A 827 24.33 20.89 43.98
N GLY A 828 23.37 20.50 44.83
CA GLY A 828 22.11 21.20 45.00
C GLY A 828 21.11 20.98 43.87
N TYR A 829 19.88 21.47 44.08
CA TYR A 829 18.81 21.40 43.07
C TYR A 829 19.11 22.24 41.83
N ASP A 830 19.68 23.43 42.02
CA ASP A 830 20.09 24.34 40.94
C ASP A 830 21.19 23.72 40.07
N GLY A 831 22.21 23.10 40.69
CA GLY A 831 23.27 22.41 39.97
C GLY A 831 22.75 21.21 39.16
N ALA A 832 21.90 20.38 39.77
CA ALA A 832 21.37 19.18 39.12
C ALA A 832 20.43 19.49 37.96
N PHE A 833 19.40 20.32 38.20
CA PHE A 833 18.42 20.66 37.16
C PHE A 833 18.95 21.68 36.14
N GLY A 834 19.92 22.51 36.52
CA GLY A 834 20.69 23.35 35.58
C GLY A 834 21.47 22.50 34.57
N ALA A 835 22.12 21.43 35.01
CA ALA A 835 22.80 20.49 34.12
C ALA A 835 21.81 19.79 33.17
N PHE A 836 20.65 19.36 33.68
CA PHE A 836 19.60 18.77 32.83
C PHE A 836 19.03 19.75 31.80
N SER A 837 18.88 21.03 32.17
CA SER A 837 18.49 22.07 31.23
C SER A 837 19.54 22.26 30.14
N GLY A 838 20.82 22.36 30.52
CA GLY A 838 21.93 22.46 29.57
C GLY A 838 21.99 21.28 28.60
N LEU A 839 21.80 20.05 29.10
CA LEU A 839 21.73 18.85 28.26
C LEU A 839 20.50 18.85 27.34
N THR A 840 19.33 19.22 27.86
CA THR A 840 18.09 19.32 27.06
C THR A 840 18.26 20.33 25.92
N GLY A 841 18.87 21.48 26.21
CA GLY A 841 19.21 22.51 25.22
C GLY A 841 20.26 22.04 24.21
N ALA A 842 21.31 21.37 24.66
CA ALA A 842 22.37 20.83 23.80
C ALA A 842 21.81 19.81 22.79
N PHE A 843 20.99 18.85 23.25
CA PHE A 843 20.31 17.92 22.35
C PHE A 843 19.28 18.62 21.45
N GLY A 844 18.63 19.68 21.93
CA GLY A 844 17.79 20.56 21.11
C GLY A 844 18.53 21.18 19.93
N VAL A 845 19.71 21.76 20.19
CA VAL A 845 20.58 22.35 19.16
C VAL A 845 21.11 21.28 18.20
N LEU A 846 21.49 20.10 18.70
CA LEU A 846 21.82 18.95 17.85
C LEU A 846 20.67 18.54 16.92
N GLY A 847 19.42 18.75 17.33
CA GLY A 847 18.24 18.56 16.48
C GLY A 847 18.23 19.45 15.24
N ILE A 848 18.78 20.67 15.32
CA ILE A 848 18.94 21.57 14.16
C ILE A 848 19.94 20.98 13.16
N PHE A 849 21.03 20.39 13.63
CA PHE A 849 21.98 19.69 12.76
C PHE A 849 21.33 18.48 12.09
N VAL A 850 20.53 17.69 12.84
CA VAL A 850 19.76 16.57 12.27
C VAL A 850 18.73 17.07 11.25
N PHE A 851 18.12 18.23 11.46
CA PHE A 851 17.20 18.84 10.48
C PHE A 851 17.92 19.25 9.18
N ILE A 852 19.08 19.89 9.27
CA ILE A 852 19.83 20.38 8.09
C ILE A 852 20.49 19.22 7.31
N PHE A 853 21.11 18.28 8.03
CA PHE A 853 21.86 17.18 7.42
C PHE A 853 21.07 15.87 7.32
N GLY A 854 19.82 15.82 7.80
CA GLY A 854 18.99 14.62 7.89
C GLY A 854 18.91 13.85 6.59
N LYS A 855 18.67 14.54 5.48
CA LYS A 855 18.58 13.92 4.15
C LYS A 855 19.88 13.22 3.73
N LYS A 856 21.04 13.82 4.04
CA LYS A 856 22.35 13.23 3.76
C LYS A 856 22.61 12.03 4.66
N ILE A 857 22.25 12.13 5.94
CA ILE A 857 22.34 11.03 6.91
C ILE A 857 21.49 9.86 6.41
N ARG A 858 20.22 10.07 6.07
CA ARG A 858 19.33 9.02 5.55
C ARG A 858 19.79 8.42 4.22
N LYS A 859 20.37 9.22 3.32
CA LYS A 859 20.93 8.69 2.08
C LYS A 859 22.12 7.74 2.34
N PHE A 860 22.90 8.02 3.38
CA PHE A 860 24.01 7.17 3.80
C PHE A 860 23.53 5.92 4.55
N THR A 861 22.69 6.10 5.56
CA THR A 861 22.18 5.01 6.42
C THR A 861 21.17 4.11 5.71
N GLY A 862 20.44 4.63 4.72
CA GLY A 862 19.46 3.88 3.93
C GLY A 862 20.05 2.67 3.21
N LYS A 863 21.34 2.69 2.85
CA LYS A 863 22.05 1.54 2.26
C LYS A 863 22.12 0.33 3.19
N TYR A 864 22.08 0.56 4.50
CA TYR A 864 22.16 -0.48 5.53
C TYR A 864 20.77 -0.93 6.01
N CYS A 865 19.69 -0.33 5.48
CA CYS A 865 18.31 -0.64 5.85
C CYS A 865 17.65 -1.69 4.94
N VAL A 866 18.31 -2.11 3.85
CA VAL A 866 17.76 -3.07 2.88
C VAL A 866 17.98 -4.49 3.40
N ASP A 867 16.91 -5.28 3.53
CA ASP A 867 17.05 -6.73 3.73
C ASP A 867 17.71 -7.32 2.50
N LYS A 868 18.81 -8.06 2.70
CA LYS A 868 19.33 -8.93 1.65
C LYS A 868 18.28 -10.02 1.46
N ASP A 869 17.52 -9.96 0.39
CA ASP A 869 16.55 -11.01 0.09
C ASP A 869 17.32 -12.33 0.03
N LYS A 870 17.02 -13.22 0.97
CA LYS A 870 17.44 -14.61 0.87
C LYS A 870 16.51 -15.22 -0.15
N ALA A 871 17.04 -15.46 -1.34
CA ALA A 871 16.46 -16.41 -2.27
C ALA A 871 16.31 -17.76 -1.56
N GLU A 872 15.08 -18.14 -1.24
CA GLU A 872 14.68 -19.50 -0.88
C GLU A 872 13.38 -19.85 -1.61
#